data_AF-A0A2G6HMM4-F1
#
_entry.id   AF-A0A2G6HMM4-F1
#
_cell.length_a   1.000
_cell.length_b   1.000
_cell.length_c   1.000
_cell.angle_alpha   90.00
_cell.angle_beta   90.00
_cell.angle_gamma   90.00
#
_symmetry.space_group_name_H-M   'P 1'
#
loop_
_entity.id
_entity.type
_entity.pdbx_description
1 polymer ?
#
loop_
_entity_poly.entity_id
_entity_poly.type
_entity_poly.pdbx_seq_one_letter_code
_entity_poly.pdbx_strand_id
1 'polypeptide(L)'
;MSIETIRRYETPPHAFNPLEGHPDPERLTLESLRQGTLLAGREKPLTWELDEITSEGALHRYRAQAEIEALISLAERGPVDISVDEEQKATLRSLYGPETFDPEVVIRLDHLGYKGRPPLEHDVKAVEVYLGELLDDIGLGYLKEWVHFGMTSEDTNNLAYNYMLRDAANQVVVPAVARVADRLAHLSALYADTPTLGTTHAQKASPTTVGKQFGYLLSNLTQVVEELDGARLSGKFSGAVGNHNPMSVLFPDFDYDAYARDFVESQGFTYSSIENQRNNHIAVTSFLDTVQRLAVVGKDATDNVWLQILNGTLKQKLVDGEKGSSTMSHKINPWRLENAESLFEQAIALLGRASEGLVASRHERDLSDHDWQRAYGDILGRLVAGYNYFAIQLDRLAVNETQTGKTLAESAEVLSELIQTAGRVSGDPAAYDTVVALTQGKKLDSSGIREVVETALPAGELRDRVFAVMPETYTGVAGDKARESVLGWHATKGVVSRGVLDESTSVDAVGFDLDGTLQFGDKDELSARLAAITEGLRLDLTDEDFAKVCALSRFPAMKDLMVKLHNEKGGKPIDAAMVQAMNDSVTGKFDNRFYTAPHAIETLRKLRESGKGLYIATQRGTNSLPRVMRQHGFDKLVDVVVGGYDIKRPKPHPESLLIGLGRLGVNANRSLFVGDTLHEDVVAGNASGARTVYVGENAPTALDPQPTYHWPDLEQLARYYGRGKRG
;
A
#
# COMPACT_ATOMS: atom_id res chain seq x y z
N MET A 1 -6.94 -12.20 -13.67
CA MET A 1 -6.20 -12.83 -12.56
C MET A 1 -6.66 -14.28 -12.44
N SER A 2 -5.74 -15.23 -12.25
CA SER A 2 -5.96 -16.66 -12.52
C SER A 2 -6.63 -17.41 -11.37
N ILE A 3 -7.34 -18.50 -11.70
CA ILE A 3 -7.86 -19.51 -10.75
C ILE A 3 -6.77 -20.03 -9.80
N GLU A 4 -5.52 -20.04 -10.26
CA GLU A 4 -4.37 -20.47 -9.47
C GLU A 4 -4.12 -19.58 -8.24
N THR A 5 -4.34 -18.27 -8.35
CA THR A 5 -4.23 -17.35 -7.21
C THR A 5 -5.24 -17.71 -6.12
N ILE A 6 -6.49 -18.00 -6.50
CA ILE A 6 -7.56 -18.35 -5.55
C ILE A 6 -7.23 -19.68 -4.86
N ARG A 7 -6.73 -20.68 -5.60
CA ARG A 7 -6.34 -21.98 -5.03
C ARG A 7 -5.27 -21.88 -3.95
N ARG A 8 -4.38 -20.89 -4.01
CA ARG A 8 -3.38 -20.68 -2.94
C ARG A 8 -4.03 -20.34 -1.59
N TYR A 9 -5.17 -19.65 -1.61
CA TYR A 9 -5.93 -19.32 -0.40
C TYR A 9 -6.78 -20.49 0.10
N GLU A 10 -6.98 -21.57 -0.66
CA GLU A 10 -7.66 -22.78 -0.13
C GLU A 10 -6.79 -23.51 0.91
N THR A 11 -5.49 -23.23 0.98
CA THR A 11 -4.62 -23.71 2.05
C THR A 11 -4.67 -22.74 3.23
N PRO A 12 -4.92 -23.22 4.47
CA PRO A 12 -4.98 -22.34 5.62
C PRO A 12 -3.62 -21.68 5.88
N PRO A 13 -3.58 -20.42 6.35
CA PRO A 13 -2.36 -19.83 6.86
C PRO A 13 -1.87 -20.59 8.10
N HIS A 14 -0.59 -20.42 8.46
CA HIS A 14 -0.06 -20.96 9.71
C HIS A 14 -0.88 -20.45 10.90
N ALA A 15 -1.16 -21.35 11.84
CA ALA A 15 -1.87 -21.03 13.07
C ALA A 15 -1.11 -19.93 13.82
N PHE A 16 -1.82 -18.87 14.21
CA PHE A 16 -1.16 -17.72 14.80
C PHE A 16 -0.88 -17.97 16.28
N ASN A 17 0.39 -17.80 16.66
CA ASN A 17 0.82 -17.76 18.05
C ASN A 17 1.33 -16.35 18.36
N PRO A 18 0.64 -15.59 19.24
CA PRO A 18 1.01 -14.19 19.52
C PRO A 18 2.35 -14.04 20.25
N LEU A 19 2.88 -15.12 20.84
CA LEU A 19 4.18 -15.16 21.51
C LEU A 19 5.30 -15.68 20.61
N GLU A 20 5.01 -16.00 19.35
CA GLU A 20 6.02 -16.42 18.39
C GLU A 20 7.05 -15.30 18.18
N GLY A 21 8.34 -15.65 18.28
CA GLY A 21 9.44 -14.70 18.13
C GLY A 21 9.83 -13.91 19.38
N HIS A 22 9.03 -13.92 20.45
CA HIS A 22 9.42 -13.26 21.70
C HIS A 22 10.54 -14.05 22.42
N PRO A 23 11.61 -13.41 22.91
CA PRO A 23 12.78 -14.11 23.47
C PRO A 23 12.49 -14.84 24.79
N ASP A 24 11.59 -14.30 25.61
CA ASP A 24 11.19 -14.89 26.91
C ASP A 24 9.70 -14.69 27.23
N PRO A 25 8.80 -15.50 26.63
CA PRO A 25 7.35 -15.34 26.80
C PRO A 25 6.86 -15.54 28.24
N GLU A 26 7.56 -16.38 29.01
CA GLU A 26 7.20 -16.66 30.40
C GLU A 26 7.44 -15.41 31.26
N ARG A 27 8.62 -14.80 31.13
CA ARG A 27 8.95 -13.56 31.84
C ARG A 27 7.98 -12.43 31.51
N LEU A 28 7.70 -12.20 30.23
CA LEU A 28 6.72 -11.21 29.77
C LEU A 28 5.37 -11.38 30.48
N THR A 29 4.89 -12.62 30.53
CA THR A 29 3.59 -12.94 31.15
C THR A 29 3.62 -12.71 32.65
N LEU A 30 4.68 -13.13 33.35
CA LEU A 30 4.80 -12.97 34.80
C LEU A 30 4.95 -11.50 35.23
N GLU A 31 5.72 -10.70 34.48
CA GLU A 31 5.90 -9.27 34.77
C GLU A 31 4.61 -8.46 34.54
N SER A 32 3.75 -8.91 33.62
CA SER A 32 2.45 -8.26 33.34
C SER A 32 1.44 -8.34 34.51
N LEU A 33 1.60 -9.28 35.45
CA LEU A 33 0.64 -9.54 36.53
C LEU A 33 0.42 -8.36 37.49
N ARG A 34 1.37 -7.42 37.54
CA ARG A 34 1.34 -6.26 38.45
C ARG A 34 0.90 -4.97 37.76
N GLN A 35 0.47 -5.03 36.50
CA GLN A 35 0.13 -3.86 35.71
C GLN A 35 -1.35 -3.46 35.90
N GLY A 36 -1.61 -2.14 35.95
CA GLY A 36 -2.93 -1.60 36.23
C GLY A 36 -3.89 -1.53 35.03
N THR A 37 -3.37 -1.64 33.81
CA THR A 37 -4.18 -1.60 32.58
C THR A 37 -4.28 -2.99 31.94
N LEU A 38 -5.35 -3.22 31.19
CA LEU A 38 -5.56 -4.49 30.49
C LEU A 38 -4.43 -4.78 29.48
N LEU A 39 -3.98 -3.75 28.75
CA LEU A 39 -2.94 -3.89 27.72
C LEU A 39 -1.56 -4.22 28.29
N ALA A 40 -1.17 -3.55 29.39
CA ALA A 40 0.10 -3.83 30.04
C ALA A 40 0.06 -5.13 30.86
N GLY A 41 -1.13 -5.57 31.27
CA GLY A 41 -1.36 -6.80 32.02
C GLY A 41 -1.81 -7.96 31.13
N ARG A 42 -3.10 -8.29 31.23
CA ARG A 42 -3.69 -9.49 30.61
C ARG A 42 -3.40 -9.64 29.12
N GLU A 43 -3.45 -8.55 28.37
CA GLU A 43 -3.32 -8.54 26.91
C GLU A 43 -1.89 -8.26 26.43
N LYS A 44 -0.93 -8.23 27.35
CA LYS A 44 0.48 -8.04 27.04
C LYS A 44 1.03 -9.06 26.03
N PRO A 45 0.73 -10.37 26.15
CA PRO A 45 1.13 -11.35 25.15
C PRO A 45 0.63 -11.07 23.73
N LEU A 46 -0.45 -10.28 23.57
CA LEU A 46 -1.01 -9.93 22.27
C LEU A 46 -0.50 -8.60 21.72
N THR A 47 0.28 -7.83 22.51
CA THR A 47 0.65 -6.45 22.19
C THR A 47 2.13 -6.14 22.39
N TRP A 48 2.93 -7.11 22.83
CA TRP A 48 4.35 -6.93 23.17
C TRP A 48 5.19 -6.31 22.04
N GLU A 49 4.85 -6.55 20.77
CA GLU A 49 5.54 -5.96 19.62
C GLU A 49 5.50 -4.42 19.64
N LEU A 50 4.52 -3.82 20.32
CA LEU A 50 4.39 -2.37 20.48
C LEU A 50 5.30 -1.77 21.55
N ASP A 51 5.93 -2.57 22.42
CA ASP A 51 6.71 -2.06 23.55
C ASP A 51 7.94 -1.29 23.09
N GLU A 52 8.62 -1.81 22.08
CA GLU A 52 9.82 -1.17 21.53
C GLU A 52 9.51 0.03 20.62
N ILE A 53 8.22 0.34 20.43
CA ILE A 53 7.77 1.39 19.49
C ILE A 53 6.99 2.48 20.23
N THR A 54 6.01 2.12 21.05
CA THR A 54 5.03 3.06 21.63
C THR A 54 5.21 3.31 23.12
N SER A 55 6.24 2.74 23.74
CA SER A 55 6.57 3.01 25.14
C SER A 55 7.25 4.37 25.33
N GLU A 56 7.32 4.81 26.58
CA GLU A 56 8.07 6.01 26.98
C GLU A 56 9.55 5.91 26.58
N GLY A 57 10.17 4.74 26.78
CA GLY A 57 11.55 4.50 26.39
C GLY A 57 11.76 4.59 24.87
N ALA A 58 10.82 4.05 24.10
CA ALA A 58 10.84 4.18 22.64
C ALA A 58 10.66 5.64 22.19
N LEU A 59 9.77 6.41 22.82
CA LEU A 59 9.60 7.84 22.54
C LEU A 59 10.92 8.60 22.74
N HIS A 60 11.67 8.33 23.80
CA HIS A 60 12.96 8.98 24.01
C HIS A 60 13.99 8.61 22.94
N ARG A 61 14.00 7.37 22.44
CA ARG A 61 14.84 6.97 21.29
C ARG A 61 14.44 7.70 20.01
N TYR A 62 13.13 7.82 19.73
CA TYR A 62 12.66 8.58 18.56
C TYR A 62 12.95 10.08 18.67
N ARG A 63 12.94 10.65 19.88
CA ARG A 63 13.41 12.02 20.12
C ARG A 63 14.90 12.14 19.85
N ALA A 64 15.70 11.19 20.33
CA ALA A 64 17.13 11.16 20.04
C ALA A 64 17.41 11.05 18.54
N GLN A 65 16.63 10.23 17.82
CA GLN A 65 16.69 10.15 16.36
C GLN A 65 16.40 11.50 15.70
N ALA A 66 15.33 12.20 16.11
CA ALA A 66 14.99 13.51 15.55
C ALA A 66 16.11 14.55 15.80
N GLU A 67 16.69 14.59 17.00
CA GLU A 67 17.82 15.49 17.34
C GLU A 67 19.08 15.17 16.51
N ILE A 68 19.44 13.89 16.38
CA ILE A 68 20.63 13.47 15.64
C ILE A 68 20.47 13.74 14.14
N GLU A 69 19.32 13.44 13.54
CA GLU A 69 19.09 13.73 12.13
C GLU A 69 19.03 15.25 11.89
N ALA A 70 18.52 16.04 12.83
CA ALA A 70 18.57 17.50 12.76
C ALA A 70 20.02 18.02 12.82
N LEU A 71 20.88 17.45 13.67
CA LEU A 71 22.31 17.77 13.74
C LEU A 71 23.03 17.43 12.42
N ILE A 72 22.74 16.26 11.83
CA ILE A 72 23.29 15.86 10.53
C ILE A 72 22.81 16.83 9.43
N SER A 73 21.53 17.19 9.43
CA SER A 73 20.98 18.16 8.47
C SER A 73 21.62 19.54 8.60
N LEU A 74 21.88 19.99 9.83
CA LEU A 74 22.59 21.23 10.12
C LEU A 74 24.01 21.20 9.55
N ALA A 75 24.71 20.06 9.65
CA ALA A 75 26.05 19.88 9.07
C ALA A 75 26.06 19.89 7.53
N GLU A 76 25.01 19.34 6.90
CA GLU A 76 24.97 19.22 5.44
C GLU A 76 24.45 20.46 4.74
N ARG A 77 23.46 21.13 5.33
CA ARG A 77 22.64 22.16 4.66
C ARG A 77 22.37 23.37 5.52
N GLY A 78 22.81 23.37 6.77
CA GLY A 78 22.58 24.46 7.71
C GLY A 78 23.32 25.74 7.35
N PRO A 79 22.98 26.87 7.98
CA PRO A 79 23.66 28.15 7.76
C PRO A 79 25.02 28.26 8.48
N VAL A 80 25.49 27.18 9.11
CA VAL A 80 26.73 27.10 9.89
C VAL A 80 27.58 25.94 9.39
N ASP A 81 28.90 26.13 9.41
CA ASP A 81 29.84 25.07 9.06
C ASP A 81 30.22 24.27 10.31
N ILE A 82 29.54 23.13 10.50
CA ILE A 82 29.92 22.12 11.49
C ILE A 82 30.45 20.89 10.76
N SER A 83 31.77 20.68 10.84
CA SER A 83 32.43 19.59 10.12
C SER A 83 32.00 18.22 10.66
N VAL A 84 31.22 17.47 9.86
CA VAL A 84 30.85 16.07 10.13
C VAL A 84 31.04 15.24 8.86
N ASP A 85 31.96 14.28 8.89
CA ASP A 85 32.20 13.37 7.75
C ASP A 85 31.21 12.19 7.71
N GLU A 86 31.22 11.39 6.63
CA GLU A 86 30.29 10.27 6.46
C GLU A 86 30.44 9.16 7.51
N GLU A 87 31.66 8.94 8.03
CA GLU A 87 31.89 7.95 9.09
C GLU A 87 31.27 8.45 10.40
N GLN A 88 31.48 9.72 10.73
CA GLN A 88 30.87 10.38 11.89
C GLN A 88 29.35 10.40 11.77
N LYS A 89 28.75 10.66 10.59
CA LYS A 89 27.30 10.56 10.39
C LYS A 89 26.77 9.16 10.72
N ALA A 90 27.46 8.11 10.27
CA ALA A 90 27.09 6.75 10.61
C ALA A 90 27.21 6.47 12.13
N THR A 91 28.27 6.97 12.78
CA THR A 91 28.42 6.89 14.24
C THR A 91 27.30 7.63 14.97
N LEU A 92 26.96 8.86 14.56
CA LEU A 92 25.87 9.63 15.14
C LEU A 92 24.55 8.86 15.07
N ARG A 93 24.24 8.24 13.92
CA ARG A 93 23.02 7.43 13.75
C ARG A 93 22.97 6.21 14.65
N SER A 94 24.12 5.67 15.06
CA SER A 94 24.14 4.55 16.01
C SER A 94 23.72 4.97 17.43
N LEU A 95 23.83 6.26 17.78
CA LEU A 95 23.58 6.76 19.14
C LEU A 95 22.14 6.63 19.61
N TYR A 96 21.16 6.66 18.69
CA TYR A 96 19.74 6.47 19.03
C TYR A 96 19.29 5.00 18.93
N GLY A 97 20.20 4.08 18.60
CA GLY A 97 19.91 2.65 18.55
C GLY A 97 19.70 2.04 19.94
N PRO A 98 18.92 0.94 20.05
CA PRO A 98 18.57 0.33 21.34
C PRO A 98 19.78 -0.21 22.13
N GLU A 99 20.90 -0.49 21.45
CA GLU A 99 22.14 -0.97 22.08
C GLU A 99 22.98 0.16 22.70
N THR A 100 22.70 1.42 22.35
CA THR A 100 23.51 2.58 22.76
C THR A 100 22.71 3.58 23.59
N PHE A 101 21.45 3.82 23.23
CA PHE A 101 20.59 4.76 23.92
C PHE A 101 19.86 4.11 25.09
N ASP A 102 20.23 4.48 26.33
CA ASP A 102 19.55 4.03 27.53
C ASP A 102 18.45 5.04 27.98
N PRO A 103 17.15 4.72 27.78
CA PRO A 103 16.07 5.60 28.20
C PRO A 103 15.96 5.77 29.73
N GLU A 104 16.55 4.88 30.54
CA GLU A 104 16.57 5.08 32.00
C GLU A 104 17.38 6.32 32.39
N VAL A 105 18.43 6.63 31.63
CA VAL A 105 19.25 7.85 31.86
C VAL A 105 18.40 9.09 31.63
N VAL A 106 17.53 9.08 30.61
CA VAL A 106 16.60 10.18 30.33
C VAL A 106 15.62 10.37 31.49
N ILE A 107 14.98 9.31 31.96
CA ILE A 107 14.05 9.38 33.10
C ILE A 107 14.75 9.87 34.38
N ARG A 108 15.99 9.45 34.61
CA ARG A 108 16.80 9.95 35.73
C ARG A 108 17.10 11.44 35.58
N LEU A 109 17.56 11.87 34.42
CA LEU A 109 17.82 13.29 34.13
C LEU A 109 16.54 14.14 34.28
N ASP A 110 15.39 13.60 33.88
CA ASP A 110 14.11 14.29 33.97
C ASP A 110 13.65 14.45 35.43
N HIS A 111 13.51 13.36 36.19
CA HIS A 111 12.80 13.38 37.47
C HIS A 111 13.66 13.13 38.72
N LEU A 112 14.83 12.49 38.60
CA LEU A 112 15.58 11.98 39.76
C LEU A 112 16.94 12.68 39.98
N GLY A 113 17.46 13.33 38.95
CA GLY A 113 18.84 13.78 38.85
C GLY A 113 19.78 12.67 38.37
N TYR A 114 20.89 13.08 37.75
CA TYR A 114 21.87 12.18 37.14
C TYR A 114 23.28 12.81 37.17
N LYS A 115 24.31 12.04 37.51
CA LYS A 115 25.72 12.50 37.64
C LYS A 115 25.87 13.83 38.41
N GLY A 116 25.13 14.00 39.51
CA GLY A 116 25.18 15.21 40.34
C GLY A 116 24.40 16.42 39.82
N ARG A 117 23.74 16.29 38.67
CA ARG A 117 22.77 17.27 38.16
C ARG A 117 21.40 17.05 38.83
N PRO A 118 20.69 18.10 39.26
CA PRO A 118 19.31 17.98 39.75
C PRO A 118 18.33 17.57 38.63
N PRO A 119 17.12 17.11 38.97
CA PRO A 119 16.04 16.86 38.00
C PRO A 119 15.80 18.07 37.09
N LEU A 120 15.57 17.81 35.80
CA LEU A 120 15.29 18.83 34.80
C LEU A 120 13.79 19.16 34.71
N GLU A 121 12.90 18.21 35.04
CA GLU A 121 11.44 18.29 34.82
C GLU A 121 11.10 18.76 33.40
N HIS A 122 11.85 18.24 32.43
CA HIS A 122 11.73 18.48 31.00
C HIS A 122 12.39 17.34 30.21
N ASP A 123 11.56 16.45 29.68
CA ASP A 123 11.95 15.25 28.95
C ASP A 123 12.84 15.49 27.70
N VAL A 124 12.48 16.40 26.78
CA VAL A 124 13.31 16.69 25.60
C VAL A 124 14.66 17.27 26.00
N LYS A 125 14.70 18.11 27.04
CA LYS A 125 15.97 18.63 27.57
C LYS A 125 16.82 17.53 28.20
N ALA A 126 16.20 16.53 28.82
CA ALA A 126 16.90 15.35 29.31
C ALA A 126 17.52 14.53 28.16
N VAL A 127 16.81 14.37 27.03
CA VAL A 127 17.36 13.75 25.81
C VAL A 127 18.55 14.54 25.27
N GLU A 128 18.44 15.86 25.11
CA GLU A 128 19.53 16.72 24.64
C GLU A 128 20.79 16.57 25.51
N VAL A 129 20.63 16.60 26.83
CA VAL A 129 21.73 16.47 27.79
C VAL A 129 22.37 15.09 27.69
N TYR A 130 21.57 14.03 27.55
CA TYR A 130 22.08 12.68 27.43
C TYR A 130 22.84 12.45 26.11
N LEU A 131 22.31 12.97 24.99
CA LEU A 131 23.04 12.97 23.71
C LEU A 131 24.38 13.69 23.84
N GLY A 132 24.44 14.79 24.57
CA GLY A 132 25.69 15.48 24.88
C GLY A 132 26.71 14.61 25.61
N GLU A 133 26.28 13.79 26.59
CA GLU A 133 27.15 12.84 27.28
C GLU A 133 27.62 11.73 26.33
N LEU A 134 26.75 11.20 25.48
CA LEU A 134 27.11 10.18 24.50
C LEU A 134 28.12 10.72 23.48
N LEU A 135 27.97 11.98 23.04
CA LEU A 135 28.91 12.66 22.15
C LEU A 135 30.29 12.83 22.81
N ASP A 136 30.32 13.21 24.09
CA ASP A 136 31.57 13.30 24.86
C ASP A 136 32.27 11.93 24.92
N ASP A 137 31.52 10.85 25.17
CA ASP A 137 32.05 9.49 25.30
C ASP A 137 32.65 8.95 23.98
N ILE A 138 32.11 9.33 22.82
CA ILE A 138 32.64 8.92 21.50
C ILE A 138 33.65 9.90 20.90
N GLY A 139 34.08 10.93 21.66
CA GLY A 139 35.07 11.90 21.20
C GLY A 139 34.53 12.95 20.22
N LEU A 140 33.21 13.07 20.09
CA LEU A 140 32.51 14.09 19.29
C LEU A 140 31.88 15.20 20.15
N GLY A 141 32.37 15.41 21.37
CA GLY A 141 31.85 16.41 22.32
C GLY A 141 31.83 17.86 21.79
N TYR A 142 32.61 18.18 20.76
CA TYR A 142 32.55 19.49 20.09
C TYR A 142 31.19 19.74 19.39
N LEU A 143 30.41 18.69 19.13
CA LEU A 143 29.06 18.77 18.55
C LEU A 143 27.96 19.04 19.59
N LYS A 144 28.26 18.93 20.90
CA LYS A 144 27.27 18.98 21.99
C LYS A 144 26.40 20.24 21.99
N GLU A 145 27.00 21.40 21.76
CA GLU A 145 26.27 22.69 21.74
C GLU A 145 25.48 22.93 20.42
N TRP A 146 25.61 22.01 19.45
CA TRP A 146 24.87 22.04 18.19
C TRP A 146 23.65 21.12 18.19
N VAL A 147 23.54 20.22 19.18
CA VAL A 147 22.31 19.46 19.43
C VAL A 147 21.22 20.46 19.82
N HIS A 148 20.00 20.29 19.28
CA HIS A 148 18.87 21.20 19.50
C HIS A 148 19.09 22.66 19.03
N PHE A 149 20.06 22.92 18.15
CA PHE A 149 20.38 24.28 17.69
C PHE A 149 19.24 24.91 16.88
N GLY A 150 18.71 26.03 17.37
CA GLY A 150 17.63 26.77 16.71
C GLY A 150 16.25 26.10 16.81
N MET A 151 16.15 24.97 17.51
CA MET A 151 14.95 24.17 17.66
C MET A 151 14.12 24.56 18.90
N THR A 152 12.88 24.09 18.94
CA THR A 152 12.07 23.95 20.15
C THR A 152 11.73 22.49 20.39
N SER A 153 11.33 22.12 21.61
CA SER A 153 10.95 20.75 21.98
C SER A 153 9.93 20.11 21.02
N GLU A 154 9.04 20.92 20.44
CA GLU A 154 8.05 20.46 19.48
C GLU A 154 8.58 20.21 18.07
N ASP A 155 9.73 20.77 17.67
CA ASP A 155 10.42 20.33 16.44
C ASP A 155 10.88 18.87 16.58
N THR A 156 11.30 18.48 17.78
CA THR A 156 11.68 17.11 18.13
C THR A 156 10.46 16.20 18.29
N ASN A 157 9.47 16.61 19.10
CA ASN A 157 8.31 15.77 19.43
C ASN A 157 7.47 15.40 18.22
N ASN A 158 7.17 16.34 17.33
CA ASN A 158 6.30 16.04 16.18
C ASN A 158 6.90 14.96 15.27
N LEU A 159 8.21 15.03 15.01
CA LEU A 159 8.91 14.02 14.22
C LEU A 159 9.02 12.70 14.98
N ALA A 160 9.33 12.73 16.28
CA ALA A 160 9.42 11.54 17.11
C ALA A 160 8.10 10.75 17.14
N TYR A 161 6.96 11.44 17.32
CA TYR A 161 5.65 10.79 17.26
C TYR A 161 5.29 10.31 15.85
N ASN A 162 5.70 11.03 14.79
CA ASN A 162 5.49 10.56 13.43
C ASN A 162 6.27 9.27 13.14
N TYR A 163 7.53 9.15 13.60
CA TYR A 163 8.29 7.90 13.51
C TYR A 163 7.59 6.77 14.26
N MET A 164 7.17 7.03 15.50
CA MET A 164 6.43 6.07 16.32
C MET A 164 5.17 5.56 15.62
N LEU A 165 4.35 6.46 15.07
CA LEU A 165 3.12 6.09 14.36
C LEU A 165 3.40 5.32 13.07
N ARG A 166 4.39 5.76 12.28
CA ARG A 166 4.82 5.06 11.06
C ARG A 166 5.29 3.64 11.38
N ASP A 167 6.15 3.50 12.37
CA ASP A 167 6.74 2.21 12.73
C ASP A 167 5.68 1.29 13.37
N ALA A 168 4.82 1.80 14.25
CA ALA A 168 3.72 1.03 14.82
C ALA A 168 2.73 0.57 13.73
N ALA A 169 2.43 1.44 12.76
CA ALA A 169 1.56 1.11 11.65
C ALA A 169 2.16 -0.03 10.80
N ASN A 170 3.42 0.12 10.39
CA ASN A 170 4.09 -0.80 9.46
C ASN A 170 4.49 -2.12 10.08
N GLN A 171 4.99 -2.10 11.32
CA GLN A 171 5.58 -3.26 11.95
C GLN A 171 4.55 -4.08 12.73
N VAL A 172 3.45 -3.47 13.18
CA VAL A 172 2.49 -4.16 14.07
C VAL A 172 1.04 -4.08 13.59
N VAL A 173 0.49 -2.88 13.38
CA VAL A 173 -0.94 -2.71 13.08
C VAL A 173 -1.33 -3.34 11.75
N VAL A 174 -0.66 -2.95 10.66
CA VAL A 174 -0.96 -3.47 9.32
C VAL A 174 -0.74 -4.99 9.26
N PRO A 175 0.36 -5.56 9.80
CA PRO A 175 0.51 -7.01 9.94
C PRO A 175 -0.62 -7.69 10.74
N ALA A 176 -1.08 -7.12 11.84
CA ALA A 176 -2.19 -7.68 12.64
C ALA A 176 -3.50 -7.74 11.84
N VAL A 177 -3.83 -6.67 11.10
CA VAL A 177 -5.00 -6.65 10.21
C VAL A 177 -4.85 -7.66 9.08
N ALA A 178 -3.67 -7.72 8.45
CA ALA A 178 -3.37 -8.65 7.36
C ALA A 178 -3.49 -10.12 7.79
N ARG A 179 -3.09 -10.45 9.04
CA ARG A 179 -3.26 -11.79 9.61
C ARG A 179 -4.72 -12.24 9.64
N VAL A 180 -5.65 -11.33 9.97
CA VAL A 180 -7.09 -11.61 9.95
C VAL A 180 -7.61 -11.67 8.51
N ALA A 181 -7.21 -10.74 7.66
CA ALA A 181 -7.62 -10.71 6.26
C ALA A 181 -7.20 -11.98 5.49
N ASP A 182 -5.98 -12.49 5.70
CA ASP A 182 -5.53 -13.76 5.11
C ASP A 182 -6.39 -14.96 5.54
N ARG A 183 -6.86 -14.98 6.79
CA ARG A 183 -7.76 -16.03 7.31
C ARG A 183 -9.17 -15.91 6.73
N LEU A 184 -9.68 -14.69 6.61
CA LEU A 184 -10.97 -14.44 5.95
C LEU A 184 -10.91 -14.79 4.46
N ALA A 185 -9.80 -14.49 3.78
CA ALA A 185 -9.56 -14.89 2.41
C ALA A 185 -9.51 -16.41 2.25
N HIS A 186 -8.85 -17.10 3.19
CA HIS A 186 -8.87 -18.56 3.22
C HIS A 186 -10.28 -19.13 3.37
N LEU A 187 -11.04 -18.66 4.37
CA LEU A 187 -12.42 -19.10 4.61
C LEU A 187 -13.35 -18.74 3.45
N SER A 188 -13.14 -17.59 2.81
CA SER A 188 -13.90 -17.16 1.64
C SER A 188 -13.66 -18.06 0.43
N ALA A 189 -12.39 -18.40 0.16
CA ALA A 189 -12.02 -19.32 -0.92
C ALA A 189 -12.52 -20.75 -0.64
N LEU A 190 -12.27 -21.26 0.56
CA LEU A 190 -12.59 -22.64 0.97
C LEU A 190 -14.10 -22.92 0.89
N TYR A 191 -14.92 -21.95 1.30
CA TYR A 191 -16.38 -22.09 1.35
C TYR A 191 -17.10 -21.31 0.25
N ALA A 192 -16.40 -20.93 -0.83
CA ALA A 192 -16.93 -20.08 -1.90
C ALA A 192 -18.28 -20.58 -2.42
N ASP A 193 -18.41 -21.90 -2.62
CA ASP A 193 -19.62 -22.51 -3.18
C ASP A 193 -20.50 -23.22 -2.14
N THR A 194 -20.23 -23.07 -0.83
CA THR A 194 -21.02 -23.71 0.23
C THR A 194 -22.30 -22.91 0.47
N PRO A 195 -23.50 -23.40 0.06
CA PRO A 195 -24.73 -22.64 0.18
C PRO A 195 -25.12 -22.44 1.64
N THR A 196 -25.69 -21.28 1.95
CA THR A 196 -26.31 -20.98 3.25
C THR A 196 -27.48 -20.02 3.07
N LEU A 197 -28.33 -19.93 4.09
CA LEU A 197 -29.49 -19.04 4.07
C LEU A 197 -29.05 -17.59 4.30
N GLY A 198 -29.62 -16.66 3.54
CA GLY A 198 -29.50 -15.24 3.84
C GLY A 198 -30.31 -14.89 5.10
N THR A 199 -29.87 -13.86 5.83
CA THR A 199 -30.62 -13.33 6.98
C THR A 199 -30.77 -11.82 6.84
N THR A 200 -32.00 -11.34 6.80
CA THR A 200 -32.33 -9.89 6.76
C THR A 200 -33.39 -9.60 7.80
N HIS A 201 -33.19 -8.58 8.65
CA HIS A 201 -34.10 -8.28 9.78
C HIS A 201 -34.36 -9.49 10.68
N ALA A 202 -33.34 -10.32 10.92
CA ALA A 202 -33.41 -11.59 11.64
C ALA A 202 -34.38 -12.64 11.02
N GLN A 203 -34.84 -12.43 9.78
CA GLN A 203 -35.68 -13.36 9.03
C GLN A 203 -34.89 -14.06 7.93
N LYS A 204 -35.34 -15.26 7.57
CA LYS A 204 -34.85 -16.02 6.43
C LYS A 204 -34.98 -15.19 5.14
N ALA A 205 -33.92 -15.15 4.35
CA ALA A 205 -33.86 -14.44 3.09
C ALA A 205 -33.23 -15.31 2.00
N SER A 206 -33.18 -14.78 0.77
CA SER A 206 -32.63 -15.47 -0.39
C SER A 206 -31.24 -16.05 -0.09
N PRO A 207 -30.97 -17.31 -0.49
CA PRO A 207 -29.72 -17.99 -0.20
C PRO A 207 -28.48 -17.26 -0.74
N THR A 208 -27.36 -17.49 -0.07
CA THR A 208 -26.02 -17.01 -0.41
C THR A 208 -25.04 -18.17 -0.24
N THR A 209 -23.73 -17.92 -0.27
CA THR A 209 -22.73 -18.88 0.20
C THR A 209 -22.03 -18.40 1.46
N VAL A 210 -21.53 -19.33 2.28
CA VAL A 210 -20.73 -19.04 3.47
C VAL A 210 -19.45 -18.30 3.07
N GLY A 211 -18.81 -18.71 1.97
CA GLY A 211 -17.63 -18.03 1.46
C GLY A 211 -17.89 -16.56 1.09
N LYS A 212 -19.09 -16.22 0.57
CA LYS A 212 -19.46 -14.83 0.30
C LYS A 212 -19.72 -14.03 1.58
N GLN A 213 -20.21 -14.66 2.65
CA GLN A 213 -20.34 -13.99 3.95
C GLN A 213 -18.96 -13.62 4.52
N PHE A 214 -17.96 -14.51 4.45
CA PHE A 214 -16.58 -14.17 4.81
C PHE A 214 -15.96 -13.15 3.83
N GLY A 215 -16.25 -13.29 2.53
CA GLY A 215 -15.76 -12.39 1.50
C GLY A 215 -16.26 -10.95 1.65
N TYR A 216 -17.48 -10.76 2.17
CA TYR A 216 -18.00 -9.44 2.53
C TYR A 216 -17.16 -8.79 3.64
N LEU A 217 -16.87 -9.52 4.72
CA LEU A 217 -16.02 -9.03 5.81
C LEU A 217 -14.60 -8.71 5.32
N LEU A 218 -14.04 -9.57 4.48
CA LEU A 218 -12.74 -9.36 3.83
C LEU A 218 -12.73 -8.10 2.97
N SER A 219 -13.77 -7.87 2.19
CA SER A 219 -13.86 -6.71 1.29
C SER A 219 -13.88 -5.39 2.08
N ASN A 220 -14.61 -5.34 3.20
CA ASN A 220 -14.64 -4.16 4.07
C ASN A 220 -13.28 -3.86 4.68
N LEU A 221 -12.59 -4.89 5.20
CA LEU A 221 -11.22 -4.76 5.71
C LEU A 221 -10.24 -4.33 4.61
N THR A 222 -10.33 -4.95 3.44
CA THR A 222 -9.48 -4.65 2.28
C THR A 222 -9.60 -3.17 1.93
N GLN A 223 -10.82 -2.64 1.81
CA GLN A 223 -11.04 -1.24 1.46
C GLN A 223 -10.38 -0.28 2.45
N VAL A 224 -10.50 -0.53 3.77
CA VAL A 224 -9.87 0.35 4.76
C VAL A 224 -8.35 0.25 4.73
N VAL A 225 -7.79 -0.94 4.44
CA VAL A 225 -6.33 -1.09 4.24
C VAL A 225 -5.85 -0.32 3.01
N GLU A 226 -6.64 -0.29 1.93
CA GLU A 226 -6.31 0.54 0.75
C GLU A 226 -6.27 2.04 1.08
N GLU A 227 -7.10 2.51 2.02
CA GLU A 227 -7.09 3.91 2.47
C GLU A 227 -5.81 4.27 3.24
N LEU A 228 -5.22 3.31 3.98
CA LEU A 228 -3.95 3.52 4.69
C LEU A 228 -2.77 3.78 3.73
N ASP A 229 -2.79 3.22 2.52
CA ASP A 229 -1.76 3.48 1.47
C ASP A 229 -1.69 4.97 1.12
N GLY A 230 -2.82 5.67 1.22
CA GLY A 230 -2.94 7.11 0.97
C GLY A 230 -2.64 7.99 2.19
N ALA A 231 -2.53 7.42 3.38
CA ALA A 231 -2.31 8.18 4.61
C ALA A 231 -0.89 8.77 4.64
N ARG A 232 -0.80 10.03 5.07
CA ARG A 232 0.46 10.78 5.19
C ARG A 232 0.49 11.47 6.54
N LEU A 233 1.69 11.65 7.07
CA LEU A 233 1.93 12.47 8.26
C LEU A 233 2.67 13.74 7.85
N SER A 234 2.31 14.86 8.46
CA SER A 234 3.01 16.12 8.28
C SER A 234 4.01 16.34 9.41
N GLY A 235 5.16 16.91 9.08
CA GLY A 235 6.14 17.37 10.05
C GLY A 235 6.37 18.88 9.96
N LYS A 236 6.93 19.43 11.03
CA LYS A 236 7.35 20.83 11.10
C LYS A 236 8.76 20.95 11.69
N PHE A 237 9.48 21.98 11.25
CA PHE A 237 10.81 22.32 11.75
C PHE A 237 11.02 23.83 11.67
N SER A 238 10.55 24.55 12.68
CA SER A 238 10.37 26.01 12.59
C SER A 238 10.59 26.80 13.89
N GLY A 239 11.06 26.11 14.95
CA GLY A 239 11.43 26.75 16.20
C GLY A 239 10.23 27.12 17.08
N ALA A 240 10.49 27.99 18.07
CA ALA A 240 9.63 28.21 19.23
C ALA A 240 8.17 28.56 18.94
N VAL A 241 7.90 29.37 17.91
CA VAL A 241 6.53 29.78 17.53
C VAL A 241 6.33 29.73 16.01
N GLY A 242 7.09 28.88 15.33
CA GLY A 242 6.93 28.65 13.89
C GLY A 242 7.60 29.65 12.94
N ASN A 243 8.48 30.53 13.44
CA ASN A 243 8.99 31.67 12.67
C ASN A 243 10.52 31.75 12.58
N HIS A 244 11.26 30.72 13.01
CA HIS A 244 12.73 30.72 12.99
C HIS A 244 13.38 31.96 13.66
N ASN A 245 12.76 32.52 14.71
CA ASN A 245 13.09 33.84 15.24
C ASN A 245 14.59 34.11 15.48
N PRO A 246 15.32 33.32 16.29
CA PRO A 246 16.76 33.56 16.49
C PRO A 246 17.57 33.39 15.20
N MET A 247 17.21 32.39 14.40
CA MET A 247 17.89 32.07 13.15
C MET A 247 17.77 33.23 12.15
N SER A 248 16.58 33.85 12.03
CA SER A 248 16.31 34.98 11.13
C SER A 248 17.19 36.21 11.38
N VAL A 249 17.64 36.39 12.63
CA VAL A 249 18.54 37.49 13.00
C VAL A 249 20.00 37.11 12.74
N LEU A 250 20.37 35.86 13.01
CA LEU A 250 21.74 35.37 12.85
C LEU A 250 22.11 35.12 11.37
N PHE A 251 21.14 34.71 10.55
CA PHE A 251 21.37 34.24 9.18
C PHE A 251 20.33 34.80 8.17
N PRO A 252 20.15 36.12 8.06
CA PRO A 252 18.99 36.75 7.40
C PRO A 252 18.77 36.36 5.92
N ASP A 253 19.81 35.88 5.23
CA ASP A 253 19.76 35.48 3.81
C ASP A 253 19.55 33.97 3.60
N PHE A 254 19.36 33.19 4.68
CA PHE A 254 19.16 31.74 4.61
C PHE A 254 17.72 31.36 4.24
N ASP A 255 17.55 30.40 3.33
CA ASP A 255 16.24 29.92 2.90
C ASP A 255 15.69 28.88 3.88
N TYR A 256 15.02 29.36 4.93
CA TYR A 256 14.48 28.51 6.00
C TYR A 256 13.39 27.55 5.53
N ASP A 257 12.53 28.00 4.61
CA ASP A 257 11.44 27.16 4.09
C ASP A 257 12.00 26.00 3.26
N ALA A 258 13.01 26.26 2.42
CA ALA A 258 13.70 25.20 1.68
C ALA A 258 14.42 24.24 2.63
N TYR A 259 15.16 24.75 3.61
CA TYR A 259 15.89 23.93 4.59
C TYR A 259 14.95 23.05 5.43
N ALA A 260 13.90 23.64 5.99
CA ALA A 260 12.93 22.91 6.82
C ALA A 260 12.16 21.87 6.00
N ARG A 261 11.80 22.20 4.75
CA ARG A 261 11.18 21.25 3.82
C ARG A 261 12.09 20.08 3.53
N ASP A 262 13.32 20.36 3.11
CA ASP A 262 14.31 19.34 2.80
C ASP A 262 14.54 18.41 4.00
N PHE A 263 14.67 18.99 5.20
CA PHE A 263 14.82 18.22 6.42
C PHE A 263 13.60 17.32 6.67
N VAL A 264 12.39 17.88 6.80
CA VAL A 264 11.18 17.11 7.11
C VAL A 264 10.88 16.05 6.05
N GLU A 265 11.02 16.37 4.76
CA GLU A 265 10.79 15.41 3.66
C GLU A 265 11.86 14.31 3.63
N SER A 266 13.11 14.60 3.98
CA SER A 266 14.15 13.56 4.12
C SER A 266 13.88 12.58 5.28
N GLN A 267 13.06 12.98 6.26
CA GLN A 267 12.59 12.10 7.33
C GLN A 267 11.39 11.23 6.91
N GLY A 268 10.86 11.43 5.70
CA GLY A 268 9.73 10.67 5.14
C GLY A 268 8.36 11.28 5.45
N PHE A 269 8.26 12.56 5.78
CA PHE A 269 7.00 13.24 6.12
C PHE A 269 6.72 14.46 5.23
N THR A 270 5.45 14.84 5.11
CA THR A 270 5.08 16.05 4.36
C THR A 270 5.49 17.29 5.15
N TYR A 271 6.22 18.22 4.52
CA TYR A 271 6.52 19.50 5.17
C TYR A 271 5.27 20.38 5.32
N SER A 272 5.04 20.87 6.54
CA SER A 272 4.04 21.91 6.81
C SER A 272 4.70 23.28 6.96
N SER A 273 4.33 24.21 6.07
CA SER A 273 4.94 25.54 5.97
C SER A 273 4.36 26.58 6.92
N ILE A 274 3.15 26.36 7.46
CA ILE A 274 2.48 27.30 8.35
C ILE A 274 2.09 26.55 9.62
N GLU A 275 2.85 26.78 10.68
CA GLU A 275 2.66 26.12 11.97
C GLU A 275 2.91 27.10 13.12
N ASN A 276 2.39 26.77 14.30
CA ASN A 276 2.73 27.47 15.53
C ASN A 276 3.90 26.76 16.23
N GLN A 277 3.91 26.73 17.56
CA GLN A 277 4.93 25.99 18.29
C GLN A 277 4.85 24.48 18.03
N ARG A 278 3.65 23.92 17.88
CA ARG A 278 3.40 22.50 17.56
C ARG A 278 2.93 22.32 16.12
N ASN A 279 2.97 21.09 15.60
CA ASN A 279 2.30 20.73 14.35
C ASN A 279 0.76 20.71 14.55
N ASN A 280 0.00 20.99 13.50
CA ASN A 280 -1.45 21.12 13.55
C ASN A 280 -2.24 19.82 13.80
N HIS A 281 -1.60 18.64 13.73
CA HIS A 281 -2.20 17.32 13.95
C HIS A 281 -3.30 16.91 12.95
N ILE A 282 -3.55 17.65 11.87
CA ILE A 282 -4.60 17.33 10.89
C ILE A 282 -4.27 16.04 10.12
N ALA A 283 -3.01 15.87 9.73
CA ALA A 283 -2.54 14.66 9.07
C ALA A 283 -2.60 13.43 10.01
N VAL A 284 -2.20 13.63 11.28
CA VAL A 284 -2.27 12.61 12.33
C VAL A 284 -3.70 12.17 12.58
N THR A 285 -4.64 13.11 12.74
CA THR A 285 -6.06 12.78 12.96
C THR A 285 -6.70 12.11 11.75
N SER A 286 -6.33 12.50 10.53
CA SER A 286 -6.77 11.80 9.31
C SER A 286 -6.33 10.32 9.28
N PHE A 287 -5.10 10.05 9.75
CA PHE A 287 -4.63 8.68 9.95
C PHE A 287 -5.42 7.96 11.06
N LEU A 288 -5.59 8.59 12.23
CA LEU A 288 -6.35 8.02 13.35
C LEU A 288 -7.81 7.73 13.00
N ASP A 289 -8.45 8.53 12.15
CA ASP A 289 -9.81 8.26 11.65
C ASP A 289 -9.85 6.99 10.79
N THR A 290 -8.79 6.73 10.02
CA THR A 290 -8.65 5.48 9.25
C THR A 290 -8.43 4.29 10.18
N VAL A 291 -7.64 4.48 11.25
CA VAL A 291 -7.49 3.49 12.33
C VAL A 291 -8.83 3.24 13.05
N GLN A 292 -9.66 4.25 13.23
CA GLN A 292 -10.98 4.09 13.83
C GLN A 292 -11.88 3.26 12.90
N ARG A 293 -11.83 3.48 11.59
CA ARG A 293 -12.54 2.65 10.62
C ARG A 293 -12.08 1.20 10.67
N LEU A 294 -10.79 0.93 10.87
CA LEU A 294 -10.29 -0.44 11.11
C LEU A 294 -10.96 -1.06 12.35
N ALA A 295 -11.11 -0.32 13.45
CA ALA A 295 -11.79 -0.84 14.64
C ALA A 295 -13.27 -1.13 14.36
N VAL A 296 -13.97 -0.25 13.63
CA VAL A 296 -15.38 -0.42 13.25
C VAL A 296 -15.59 -1.67 12.40
N VAL A 297 -14.79 -1.88 11.34
CA VAL A 297 -14.92 -3.07 10.50
C VAL A 297 -14.48 -4.34 11.23
N GLY A 298 -13.52 -4.24 12.16
CA GLY A 298 -13.16 -5.33 13.07
C GLY A 298 -14.32 -5.74 13.94
N LYS A 299 -15.04 -4.78 14.54
CA LYS A 299 -16.25 -5.02 15.33
C LYS A 299 -17.37 -5.66 14.51
N ASP A 300 -17.68 -5.10 13.33
CA ASP A 300 -18.69 -5.67 12.43
C ASP A 300 -18.35 -7.13 12.08
N ALA A 301 -17.07 -7.43 11.81
CA ALA A 301 -16.63 -8.78 11.53
C ALA A 301 -16.79 -9.73 12.73
N THR A 302 -16.43 -9.31 13.95
CA THR A 302 -16.62 -10.14 15.15
C THR A 302 -18.09 -10.43 15.42
N ASP A 303 -18.96 -9.42 15.30
CA ASP A 303 -20.41 -9.54 15.51
C ASP A 303 -21.03 -10.54 14.52
N ASN A 304 -20.69 -10.42 13.23
CA ASN A 304 -21.21 -11.29 12.18
C ASN A 304 -20.76 -12.75 12.37
N VAL A 305 -19.49 -12.98 12.73
CA VAL A 305 -18.99 -14.34 13.01
C VAL A 305 -19.64 -14.92 14.26
N TRP A 306 -19.84 -14.12 15.31
CA TRP A 306 -20.54 -14.54 16.52
C TRP A 306 -21.98 -14.98 16.21
N LEU A 307 -22.71 -14.22 15.39
CA LEU A 307 -24.08 -14.55 14.97
C LEU A 307 -24.15 -15.84 14.13
N GLN A 308 -23.12 -16.12 13.31
CA GLN A 308 -23.03 -17.38 12.58
C GLN A 308 -22.72 -18.60 13.47
N ILE A 309 -22.08 -18.40 14.63
CA ILE A 309 -21.94 -19.45 15.64
C ILE A 309 -23.28 -19.66 16.34
N LEU A 310 -23.97 -18.58 16.72
CA LEU A 310 -25.29 -18.63 17.37
C LEU A 310 -26.32 -19.41 16.54
N ASN A 311 -26.36 -19.16 15.22
CA ASN A 311 -27.33 -19.80 14.34
C ASN A 311 -26.91 -21.22 13.88
N GLY A 312 -25.74 -21.71 14.32
CA GLY A 312 -25.24 -23.05 14.03
C GLY A 312 -24.65 -23.24 12.63
N THR A 313 -24.45 -22.17 11.85
CA THR A 313 -23.73 -22.22 10.56
C THR A 313 -22.26 -22.55 10.78
N LEU A 314 -21.66 -22.00 11.83
CA LEU A 314 -20.28 -22.25 12.22
C LEU A 314 -20.21 -23.09 13.50
N LYS A 315 -19.22 -23.97 13.56
CA LYS A 315 -18.82 -24.72 14.75
C LYS A 315 -17.38 -24.40 15.12
N GLN A 316 -17.06 -24.56 16.40
CA GLN A 316 -15.73 -24.34 16.94
C GLN A 316 -15.00 -25.68 17.09
N LYS A 317 -13.79 -25.78 16.56
CA LYS A 317 -12.89 -26.93 16.73
C LYS A 317 -12.46 -27.03 18.19
N LEU A 318 -12.42 -28.26 18.70
CA LEU A 318 -11.90 -28.55 20.04
C LEU A 318 -10.37 -28.46 20.03
N VAL A 319 -9.81 -27.85 21.08
CA VAL A 319 -8.37 -27.89 21.38
C VAL A 319 -8.19 -28.70 22.65
N ASP A 320 -7.35 -29.73 22.59
CA ASP A 320 -7.10 -30.60 23.74
C ASP A 320 -6.62 -29.80 24.95
N GLY A 321 -7.26 -30.00 26.09
CA GLY A 321 -6.94 -29.35 27.36
C GLY A 321 -7.69 -28.04 27.66
N GLU A 322 -8.38 -27.42 26.68
CA GLU A 322 -9.19 -26.23 26.95
C GLU A 322 -10.53 -26.57 27.61
N LYS A 323 -10.89 -25.82 28.66
CA LYS A 323 -12.21 -25.90 29.32
C LYS A 323 -13.09 -24.76 28.83
N GLY A 324 -14.21 -25.06 28.17
CA GLY A 324 -15.10 -24.04 27.62
C GLY A 324 -16.12 -23.45 28.61
N SER A 325 -16.39 -24.12 29.73
CA SER A 325 -17.29 -23.62 30.79
C SER A 325 -16.96 -24.29 32.13
N SER A 326 -17.10 -23.53 33.23
CA SER A 326 -16.84 -24.01 34.60
C SER A 326 -17.87 -25.02 35.11
N THR A 327 -19.07 -25.07 34.52
CA THR A 327 -20.17 -25.94 34.95
C THR A 327 -20.62 -26.94 33.88
N MET A 328 -20.82 -26.47 32.65
CA MET A 328 -21.25 -27.30 31.50
C MET A 328 -20.06 -27.82 30.69
N SER A 329 -19.71 -29.11 30.84
CA SER A 329 -18.54 -29.74 30.21
C SER A 329 -18.56 -29.78 28.68
N HIS A 330 -19.72 -29.66 28.05
CA HIS A 330 -19.90 -29.70 26.59
C HIS A 330 -19.93 -28.31 25.93
N LYS A 331 -19.93 -27.22 26.71
CA LYS A 331 -20.14 -25.85 26.19
C LYS A 331 -18.81 -25.24 25.72
N ILE A 332 -18.79 -24.76 24.48
CA ILE A 332 -17.66 -24.04 23.87
C ILE A 332 -18.15 -22.64 23.49
N ASN A 333 -17.51 -21.60 24.03
CA ASN A 333 -17.93 -20.20 23.85
C ASN A 333 -16.96 -19.44 22.94
N PRO A 334 -17.47 -18.55 22.07
CA PRO A 334 -16.63 -17.70 21.23
C PRO A 334 -16.08 -16.47 21.98
N TRP A 335 -15.57 -16.64 23.21
CA TRP A 335 -15.17 -15.55 24.10
C TRP A 335 -14.06 -14.66 23.53
N ARG A 336 -13.25 -15.17 22.58
CA ARG A 336 -12.25 -14.36 21.88
C ARG A 336 -12.89 -13.33 20.95
N LEU A 337 -14.05 -13.64 20.34
CA LEU A 337 -14.81 -12.64 19.57
C LEU A 337 -15.34 -11.55 20.51
N GLU A 338 -15.88 -11.95 21.65
CA GLU A 338 -16.45 -11.04 22.66
C GLU A 338 -15.36 -10.10 23.23
N ASN A 339 -14.16 -10.62 23.48
CA ASN A 339 -13.01 -9.81 23.87
C ASN A 339 -12.57 -8.86 22.73
N ALA A 340 -12.49 -9.35 21.51
CA ALA A 340 -12.10 -8.54 20.35
C ALA A 340 -13.10 -7.40 20.10
N GLU A 341 -14.41 -7.69 20.15
CA GLU A 341 -15.50 -6.72 20.05
C GLU A 341 -15.31 -5.58 21.06
N SER A 342 -15.15 -5.91 22.35
CA SER A 342 -14.97 -4.91 23.40
C SER A 342 -13.70 -4.06 23.21
N LEU A 343 -12.60 -4.66 22.74
CA LEU A 343 -11.37 -3.93 22.47
C LEU A 343 -11.53 -2.95 21.30
N PHE A 344 -12.24 -3.35 20.24
CA PHE A 344 -12.59 -2.46 19.14
C PHE A 344 -13.48 -1.30 19.60
N GLU A 345 -14.50 -1.55 20.42
CA GLU A 345 -15.35 -0.50 21.00
C GLU A 345 -14.54 0.51 21.83
N GLN A 346 -13.63 0.03 22.66
CA GLN A 346 -12.75 0.90 23.44
C GLN A 346 -11.83 1.75 22.54
N ALA A 347 -11.27 1.15 21.48
CA ALA A 347 -10.47 1.89 20.52
C ALA A 347 -11.30 2.98 19.82
N ILE A 348 -12.52 2.66 19.38
CA ILE A 348 -13.45 3.61 18.74
C ILE A 348 -13.73 4.79 19.68
N ALA A 349 -14.00 4.53 20.95
CA ALA A 349 -14.31 5.55 21.94
C ALA A 349 -13.12 6.50 22.19
N LEU A 350 -11.90 5.95 22.33
CA LEU A 350 -10.70 6.75 22.54
C LEU A 350 -10.35 7.59 21.31
N LEU A 351 -10.38 6.99 20.12
CA LEU A 351 -10.09 7.66 18.85
C LEU A 351 -11.05 8.82 18.59
N GLY A 352 -12.34 8.62 18.85
CA GLY A 352 -13.34 9.67 18.68
C GLY A 352 -13.06 10.91 19.53
N ARG A 353 -12.45 10.74 20.72
CA ARG A 353 -12.10 11.88 21.59
C ARG A 353 -10.71 12.45 21.34
N ALA A 354 -9.76 11.60 20.93
CA ALA A 354 -8.40 11.99 20.60
C ALA A 354 -8.36 13.04 19.47
N SER A 355 -9.21 12.92 18.45
CA SER A 355 -9.20 13.87 17.32
C SER A 355 -9.44 15.32 17.77
N GLU A 356 -10.38 15.55 18.69
CA GLU A 356 -10.61 16.89 19.25
C GLU A 356 -9.48 17.32 20.20
N GLY A 357 -9.00 16.40 21.04
CA GLY A 357 -7.94 16.66 22.02
C GLY A 357 -6.59 17.00 21.41
N LEU A 358 -6.28 16.45 20.24
CA LEU A 358 -5.08 16.75 19.47
C LEU A 358 -5.21 18.07 18.72
N VAL A 359 -6.32 18.32 18.02
CA VAL A 359 -6.44 19.50 17.14
C VAL A 359 -6.65 20.80 17.90
N ALA A 360 -7.44 20.80 18.97
CA ALA A 360 -7.70 22.02 19.74
C ALA A 360 -6.44 22.47 20.49
N SER A 361 -6.08 23.75 20.35
CA SER A 361 -5.04 24.43 21.15
C SER A 361 -5.44 25.86 21.42
N ARG A 362 -5.05 26.39 22.58
CA ARG A 362 -5.15 27.82 22.89
C ARG A 362 -3.92 28.55 22.35
N HIS A 363 -4.14 29.57 21.52
CA HIS A 363 -3.09 30.40 20.92
C HIS A 363 -2.03 29.57 20.15
N GLU A 364 -0.74 29.93 20.23
CA GLU A 364 0.34 29.24 19.52
C GLU A 364 0.61 27.82 20.06
N ARG A 365 0.33 27.57 21.34
CA ARG A 365 0.01 26.25 21.90
C ARG A 365 -0.42 26.32 23.36
N ASP A 366 -1.13 25.30 23.80
CA ASP A 366 -1.06 24.76 25.16
C ASP A 366 -0.62 23.30 25.14
N LEU A 367 -0.36 22.69 26.31
CA LEU A 367 0.26 21.36 26.42
C LEU A 367 -0.76 20.20 26.52
N SER A 368 -2.07 20.44 26.35
CA SER A 368 -3.07 19.39 26.59
C SER A 368 -3.07 18.25 25.57
N ASP A 369 -2.46 18.43 24.40
CA ASP A 369 -2.30 17.38 23.39
C ASP A 369 -1.24 16.35 23.77
N HIS A 370 -0.30 16.71 24.64
CA HIS A 370 0.81 15.86 25.05
C HIS A 370 0.35 14.48 25.59
N ASP A 371 -0.63 14.46 26.49
CA ASP A 371 -1.17 13.22 27.05
C ASP A 371 -1.94 12.41 25.99
N TRP A 372 -2.55 13.07 25.00
CA TRP A 372 -3.20 12.38 23.88
C TRP A 372 -2.20 11.72 22.94
N GLN A 373 -1.04 12.33 22.71
CA GLN A 373 0.03 11.70 21.94
C GLN A 373 0.62 10.48 22.66
N ARG A 374 0.77 10.55 23.99
CA ARG A 374 1.18 9.40 24.82
C ARG A 374 0.16 8.26 24.82
N ALA A 375 -1.11 8.55 24.55
CA ALA A 375 -2.15 7.53 24.43
C ALA A 375 -2.10 6.72 23.11
N TYR A 376 -1.20 7.02 22.16
CA TYR A 376 -1.12 6.26 20.91
C TYR A 376 -0.88 4.77 21.13
N GLY A 377 0.03 4.39 22.04
CA GLY A 377 0.27 2.99 22.38
C GLY A 377 -0.98 2.30 22.94
N ASP A 378 -1.74 3.01 23.78
CA ASP A 378 -3.00 2.51 24.34
C ASP A 378 -4.10 2.31 23.28
N ILE A 379 -4.19 3.23 22.33
CA ILE A 379 -5.17 3.19 21.23
C ILE A 379 -4.83 2.05 20.28
N LEU A 380 -3.58 2.00 19.80
CA LEU A 380 -3.12 0.99 18.86
C LEU A 380 -3.07 -0.40 19.50
N GLY A 381 -2.72 -0.49 20.79
CA GLY A 381 -2.71 -1.75 21.54
C GLY A 381 -4.08 -2.41 21.63
N ARG A 382 -5.17 -1.64 21.82
CA ARG A 382 -6.55 -2.18 21.79
C ARG A 382 -6.89 -2.74 20.42
N LEU A 383 -6.58 -2.00 19.36
CA LEU A 383 -6.80 -2.44 17.99
C LEU A 383 -6.05 -3.75 17.69
N VAL A 384 -4.75 -3.79 18.01
CA VAL A 384 -3.87 -4.95 17.77
C VAL A 384 -4.32 -6.16 18.57
N ALA A 385 -4.62 -5.99 19.87
CA ALA A 385 -5.15 -7.07 20.70
C ALA A 385 -6.47 -7.63 20.16
N GLY A 386 -7.38 -6.76 19.69
CA GLY A 386 -8.64 -7.16 19.07
C GLY A 386 -8.43 -8.00 17.82
N TYR A 387 -7.59 -7.55 16.89
CA TYR A 387 -7.24 -8.32 15.69
C TYR A 387 -6.53 -9.63 16.01
N ASN A 388 -5.65 -9.65 17.01
CA ASN A 388 -4.95 -10.86 17.42
C ASN A 388 -5.89 -11.90 18.06
N TYR A 389 -6.82 -11.47 18.91
CA TYR A 389 -7.88 -12.36 19.40
C TYR A 389 -8.73 -12.92 18.27
N PHE A 390 -9.11 -12.08 17.30
CA PHE A 390 -9.93 -12.48 16.19
C PHE A 390 -9.21 -13.49 15.28
N ALA A 391 -7.92 -13.28 14.99
CA ALA A 391 -7.10 -14.23 14.23
C ALA A 391 -7.07 -15.62 14.88
N ILE A 392 -6.85 -15.69 16.21
CA ILE A 392 -6.85 -16.96 16.97
C ILE A 392 -8.22 -17.64 16.89
N GLN A 393 -9.31 -16.87 16.92
CA GLN A 393 -10.65 -17.44 16.83
C GLN A 393 -10.93 -18.00 15.43
N LEU A 394 -10.56 -17.30 14.37
CA LEU A 394 -10.79 -17.74 12.98
C LEU A 394 -10.12 -19.09 12.68
N ASP A 395 -8.93 -19.35 13.23
CA ASP A 395 -8.21 -20.64 13.08
C ASP A 395 -9.02 -21.84 13.62
N ARG A 396 -9.97 -21.57 14.52
CA ARG A 396 -10.79 -22.57 15.21
C ARG A 396 -12.16 -22.78 14.57
N LEU A 397 -12.51 -22.05 13.53
CA LEU A 397 -13.82 -22.17 12.92
C LEU A 397 -13.85 -23.27 11.85
N ALA A 398 -15.04 -23.87 11.69
CA ALA A 398 -15.38 -24.73 10.58
C ALA A 398 -16.88 -24.59 10.28
N VAL A 399 -17.28 -24.79 9.03
CA VAL A 399 -18.70 -24.81 8.67
C VAL A 399 -19.36 -26.10 9.18
N ASN A 400 -20.61 -25.97 9.65
CA ASN A 400 -21.48 -27.09 9.96
C ASN A 400 -22.36 -27.39 8.75
N GLU A 401 -21.79 -28.05 7.73
CA GLU A 401 -22.47 -28.33 6.46
C GLU A 401 -23.78 -29.11 6.66
N THR A 402 -23.81 -30.05 7.61
CA THR A 402 -25.01 -30.84 7.93
C THR A 402 -26.16 -29.95 8.41
N GLN A 403 -25.89 -29.06 9.37
CA GLN A 403 -26.92 -28.14 9.88
C GLN A 403 -27.32 -27.12 8.83
N THR A 404 -26.35 -26.55 8.13
CA THR A 404 -26.57 -25.53 7.10
C THR A 404 -27.44 -26.07 5.95
N GLY A 405 -27.11 -27.26 5.44
CA GLY A 405 -27.88 -27.94 4.40
C GLY A 405 -29.30 -28.29 4.87
N LYS A 406 -29.46 -28.76 6.12
CA LYS A 406 -30.80 -29.00 6.68
C LYS A 406 -31.64 -27.72 6.75
N THR A 407 -31.07 -26.63 7.25
CA THR A 407 -31.77 -25.35 7.37
C THR A 407 -32.19 -24.79 6.00
N LEU A 408 -31.37 -24.97 4.96
CA LEU A 408 -31.71 -24.60 3.58
C LEU A 408 -32.85 -25.44 3.00
N ALA A 409 -32.76 -26.76 3.12
CA ALA A 409 -33.76 -27.69 2.61
C ALA A 409 -35.16 -27.45 3.24
N GLU A 410 -35.19 -27.04 4.50
CA GLU A 410 -36.42 -26.71 5.24
C GLU A 410 -36.93 -25.27 5.00
N SER A 411 -36.33 -24.53 4.06
CA SER A 411 -36.63 -23.12 3.79
C SER A 411 -37.06 -22.87 2.34
N ALA A 412 -37.92 -23.74 1.78
CA ALA A 412 -38.38 -23.64 0.39
C ALA A 412 -39.10 -22.32 0.07
N GLU A 413 -39.66 -21.64 1.07
CA GLU A 413 -40.31 -20.34 0.94
C GLU A 413 -39.43 -19.23 0.32
N VAL A 414 -38.09 -19.35 0.40
CA VAL A 414 -37.16 -18.36 -0.17
C VAL A 414 -37.17 -18.33 -1.70
N LEU A 415 -37.70 -19.36 -2.36
CA LEU A 415 -37.87 -19.38 -3.82
C LEU A 415 -39.05 -18.53 -4.30
N SER A 416 -39.89 -18.02 -3.40
CA SER A 416 -41.02 -17.15 -3.75
C SER A 416 -40.58 -15.94 -4.58
N GLU A 417 -39.42 -15.36 -4.27
CA GLU A 417 -38.81 -14.27 -5.04
C GLU A 417 -38.49 -14.67 -6.49
N LEU A 418 -37.96 -15.87 -6.70
CA LEU A 418 -37.68 -16.39 -8.03
C LEU A 418 -38.97 -16.58 -8.84
N ILE A 419 -40.01 -17.16 -8.21
CA ILE A 419 -41.29 -17.46 -8.87
C ILE A 419 -41.98 -16.17 -9.32
N GLN A 420 -42.08 -15.16 -8.44
CA GLN A 420 -42.70 -13.88 -8.81
C GLN A 420 -41.90 -13.17 -9.91
N THR A 421 -40.57 -13.29 -9.90
CA THR A 421 -39.70 -12.69 -10.92
C THR A 421 -39.89 -13.37 -12.26
N ALA A 422 -39.98 -14.70 -12.27
CA ALA A 422 -40.31 -15.47 -13.47
C ALA A 422 -41.71 -15.14 -14.00
N GLY A 423 -42.71 -14.95 -13.13
CA GLY A 423 -44.06 -14.56 -13.55
C GLY A 423 -44.07 -13.21 -14.28
N ARG A 424 -43.29 -12.23 -13.80
CA ARG A 424 -43.08 -10.95 -14.50
C ARG A 424 -42.42 -11.16 -15.87
N VAL A 425 -41.44 -12.05 -15.98
CA VAL A 425 -40.81 -12.40 -17.28
C VAL A 425 -41.80 -13.05 -18.24
N SER A 426 -42.75 -13.84 -17.73
CA SER A 426 -43.87 -14.38 -18.51
C SER A 426 -44.91 -13.34 -18.94
N GLY A 427 -44.79 -12.09 -18.49
CA GLY A 427 -45.72 -11.02 -18.80
C GLY A 427 -46.94 -10.93 -17.87
N ASP A 428 -46.94 -11.63 -16.73
CA ASP A 428 -48.01 -11.53 -15.74
C ASP A 428 -47.87 -10.23 -14.91
N PRO A 429 -48.80 -9.26 -15.05
CA PRO A 429 -48.74 -8.01 -14.29
C PRO A 429 -49.08 -8.21 -12.79
N ALA A 430 -49.69 -9.33 -12.41
CA ALA A 430 -50.10 -9.66 -11.05
C ALA A 430 -49.20 -10.72 -10.39
N ALA A 431 -48.06 -11.05 -10.97
CA ALA A 431 -47.18 -12.14 -10.52
C ALA A 431 -46.81 -12.07 -9.02
N TYR A 432 -46.58 -10.87 -8.49
CA TYR A 432 -46.32 -10.66 -7.07
C TYR A 432 -47.51 -11.05 -6.20
N ASP A 433 -48.70 -10.49 -6.49
CA ASP A 433 -49.91 -10.73 -5.71
C ASP A 433 -50.33 -12.21 -5.75
N THR A 434 -50.16 -12.85 -6.91
CA THR A 434 -50.37 -14.30 -7.09
C THR A 434 -49.48 -15.12 -6.16
N VAL A 435 -48.16 -14.86 -6.15
CA VAL A 435 -47.23 -15.60 -5.28
C VAL A 435 -47.48 -15.30 -3.80
N VAL A 436 -47.78 -14.05 -3.43
CA VAL A 436 -48.12 -13.69 -2.05
C VAL A 436 -49.36 -14.46 -1.58
N ALA A 437 -50.44 -14.48 -2.36
CA ALA A 437 -51.65 -15.22 -2.02
C ALA A 437 -51.39 -16.73 -1.83
N LEU A 438 -50.43 -17.28 -2.57
CA LEU A 438 -50.06 -18.69 -2.50
C LEU A 438 -49.14 -19.01 -1.32
N THR A 439 -48.29 -18.08 -0.89
CA THR A 439 -47.20 -18.31 0.08
C THR A 439 -47.42 -17.71 1.47
N GLN A 440 -48.16 -16.60 1.59
CA GLN A 440 -48.24 -15.82 2.84
C GLN A 440 -48.89 -16.61 3.98
N GLY A 441 -48.22 -16.64 5.14
CA GLY A 441 -48.70 -17.33 6.35
C GLY A 441 -48.62 -18.85 6.28
N LYS A 442 -48.10 -19.43 5.19
CA LYS A 442 -47.94 -20.88 5.03
C LYS A 442 -46.47 -21.26 5.19
N LYS A 443 -46.20 -22.34 5.91
CA LYS A 443 -44.89 -23.01 5.88
C LYS A 443 -44.88 -23.92 4.67
N LEU A 444 -44.04 -23.63 3.68
CA LEU A 444 -43.95 -24.41 2.45
C LEU A 444 -42.75 -25.34 2.51
N ASP A 445 -42.99 -26.61 2.20
CA ASP A 445 -41.95 -27.58 1.91
C ASP A 445 -41.70 -27.66 0.39
N SER A 446 -40.85 -28.58 -0.03
CA SER A 446 -40.50 -28.77 -1.45
C SER A 446 -41.72 -29.13 -2.32
N SER A 447 -42.75 -29.78 -1.77
CA SER A 447 -43.99 -30.04 -2.51
C SER A 447 -44.83 -28.78 -2.64
N GLY A 448 -45.02 -28.06 -1.53
CA GLY A 448 -45.80 -26.82 -1.50
C GLY A 448 -45.25 -25.78 -2.46
N ILE A 449 -43.92 -25.58 -2.50
CA ILE A 449 -43.32 -24.61 -3.43
C ILE A 449 -43.48 -25.02 -4.89
N ARG A 450 -43.47 -26.32 -5.20
CA ARG A 450 -43.71 -26.81 -6.58
C ARG A 450 -45.11 -26.45 -7.03
N GLU A 451 -46.13 -26.67 -6.21
CA GLU A 451 -47.51 -26.26 -6.53
C GLU A 451 -47.63 -24.76 -6.81
N VAL A 452 -46.86 -23.93 -6.09
CA VAL A 452 -46.79 -22.48 -6.36
C VAL A 452 -46.20 -22.22 -7.75
N VAL A 453 -45.11 -22.89 -8.14
CA VAL A 453 -44.52 -22.78 -9.49
C VAL A 453 -45.54 -23.17 -10.56
N GLU A 454 -46.26 -24.27 -10.36
CA GLU A 454 -47.22 -24.77 -11.34
C GLU A 454 -48.41 -23.84 -11.56
N THR A 455 -48.84 -23.19 -10.49
CA THR A 455 -49.98 -22.27 -10.48
C THR A 455 -49.58 -20.88 -10.99
N ALA A 456 -48.40 -20.38 -10.61
CA ALA A 456 -47.96 -19.03 -10.90
C ALA A 456 -47.33 -18.89 -12.29
N LEU A 457 -46.83 -19.97 -12.91
CA LEU A 457 -46.12 -19.91 -14.20
C LEU A 457 -46.82 -20.74 -15.29
N PRO A 458 -46.93 -20.21 -16.53
CA PRO A 458 -47.42 -20.97 -17.66
C PRO A 458 -46.47 -22.12 -18.01
N ALA A 459 -47.00 -23.22 -18.56
CA ALA A 459 -46.18 -24.33 -19.04
C ALA A 459 -45.21 -23.87 -20.15
N GLY A 460 -43.96 -24.30 -20.06
CA GLY A 460 -42.90 -23.97 -21.03
C GLY A 460 -41.52 -23.91 -20.38
N GLU A 461 -40.51 -23.57 -21.19
CA GLU A 461 -39.10 -23.63 -20.80
C GLU A 461 -38.77 -22.80 -19.54
N LEU A 462 -39.39 -21.63 -19.37
CA LEU A 462 -39.17 -20.80 -18.18
C LEU A 462 -39.67 -21.49 -16.91
N ARG A 463 -40.86 -22.11 -16.94
CA ARG A 463 -41.38 -22.87 -15.80
C ARG A 463 -40.47 -24.05 -15.50
N ASP A 464 -40.04 -24.79 -16.51
CA ASP A 464 -39.17 -25.96 -16.33
C ASP A 464 -37.84 -25.57 -15.66
N ARG A 465 -37.25 -24.45 -16.06
CA ARG A 465 -36.04 -23.89 -15.42
C ARG A 465 -36.28 -23.54 -13.95
N VAL A 466 -37.38 -22.86 -13.62
CA VAL A 466 -37.71 -22.48 -12.24
C VAL A 466 -38.01 -23.73 -11.40
N PHE A 467 -38.69 -24.72 -11.96
CA PHE A 467 -39.03 -25.97 -11.29
C PHE A 467 -37.80 -26.81 -10.92
N ALA A 468 -36.70 -26.67 -11.66
CA ALA A 468 -35.44 -27.34 -11.38
C ALA A 468 -34.62 -26.70 -10.26
N VAL A 469 -34.96 -25.46 -9.84
CA VAL A 469 -34.21 -24.74 -8.81
C VAL A 469 -34.61 -25.21 -7.41
N MET A 470 -33.61 -25.51 -6.60
CA MET A 470 -33.72 -25.78 -5.16
C MET A 470 -33.06 -24.66 -4.35
N PRO A 471 -33.42 -24.46 -3.06
CA PRO A 471 -32.78 -23.45 -2.21
C PRO A 471 -31.25 -23.53 -2.21
N GLU A 472 -30.67 -24.73 -2.25
CA GLU A 472 -29.22 -24.97 -2.28
C GLU A 472 -28.56 -24.48 -3.58
N THR A 473 -29.32 -24.43 -4.67
CA THR A 473 -28.85 -23.95 -5.98
C THR A 473 -29.23 -22.50 -6.28
N TYR A 474 -30.08 -21.89 -5.45
CA TYR A 474 -30.56 -20.50 -5.60
C TYR A 474 -29.63 -19.50 -4.90
N THR A 475 -28.32 -19.60 -5.18
CA THR A 475 -27.28 -18.75 -4.56
C THR A 475 -26.80 -17.62 -5.48
N GLY A 476 -27.35 -17.52 -6.68
CA GLY A 476 -26.95 -16.53 -7.68
C GLY A 476 -25.47 -16.63 -8.02
N VAL A 477 -24.76 -15.49 -8.00
CA VAL A 477 -23.32 -15.39 -8.24
C VAL A 477 -22.49 -15.30 -6.96
N ALA A 478 -23.02 -15.78 -5.82
CA ALA A 478 -22.37 -15.64 -4.52
C ALA A 478 -20.95 -16.25 -4.48
N GLY A 479 -20.75 -17.42 -5.09
CA GLY A 479 -19.42 -18.05 -5.17
C GLY A 479 -18.40 -17.23 -5.97
N ASP A 480 -18.82 -16.57 -7.04
CA ASP A 480 -17.95 -15.68 -7.81
C ASP A 480 -17.59 -14.43 -6.99
N LYS A 481 -18.54 -13.87 -6.24
CA LYS A 481 -18.29 -12.73 -5.35
C LYS A 481 -17.36 -13.07 -4.19
N ALA A 482 -17.44 -14.29 -3.64
CA ALA A 482 -16.47 -14.78 -2.67
C ALA A 482 -15.05 -14.76 -3.25
N ARG A 483 -14.87 -15.33 -4.45
CA ARG A 483 -13.58 -15.36 -5.14
C ARG A 483 -13.06 -13.98 -5.52
N GLU A 484 -13.93 -13.07 -5.95
CA GLU A 484 -13.60 -11.68 -6.26
C GLU A 484 -13.00 -10.96 -5.03
N SER A 485 -13.56 -11.20 -3.84
CA SER A 485 -13.03 -10.60 -2.60
C SER A 485 -11.60 -11.06 -2.29
N VAL A 486 -11.29 -12.35 -2.54
CA VAL A 486 -9.94 -12.92 -2.37
C VAL A 486 -8.95 -12.27 -3.34
N LEU A 487 -9.37 -12.07 -4.59
CA LEU A 487 -8.55 -11.38 -5.59
C LEU A 487 -8.30 -9.91 -5.23
N GLY A 488 -9.32 -9.23 -4.68
CA GLY A 488 -9.20 -7.86 -4.17
C GLY A 488 -8.18 -7.75 -3.03
N TRP A 489 -8.25 -8.68 -2.07
CA TRP A 489 -7.26 -8.75 -0.99
C TRP A 489 -5.87 -9.07 -1.52
N HIS A 490 -5.73 -10.05 -2.42
CA HIS A 490 -4.44 -10.41 -3.01
C HIS A 490 -3.76 -9.22 -3.69
N ALA A 491 -4.51 -8.40 -4.43
CA ALA A 491 -4.00 -7.18 -5.05
C ALA A 491 -3.60 -6.11 -4.02
N THR A 492 -4.35 -6.00 -2.92
CA THR A 492 -4.11 -5.02 -1.84
C THR A 492 -2.98 -5.42 -0.91
N LYS A 493 -2.66 -6.71 -0.80
CA LYS A 493 -1.57 -7.22 0.03
C LYS A 493 -0.21 -6.59 -0.32
N GLY A 494 -0.06 -6.07 -1.54
CA GLY A 494 1.09 -5.25 -1.92
C GLY A 494 1.25 -3.96 -1.10
N VAL A 495 0.16 -3.34 -0.62
CA VAL A 495 0.19 -2.20 0.33
C VAL A 495 0.86 -2.62 1.64
N VAL A 496 0.45 -3.77 2.19
CA VAL A 496 1.02 -4.34 3.42
C VAL A 496 2.53 -4.51 3.31
N SER A 497 3.02 -4.96 2.15
CA SER A 497 4.46 -5.15 1.92
C SER A 497 5.26 -3.86 1.67
N ARG A 498 4.61 -2.77 1.25
CA ARG A 498 5.30 -1.50 0.93
C ARG A 498 5.43 -0.57 2.14
N GLY A 499 4.59 -0.77 3.15
CA GLY A 499 4.44 0.15 4.27
C GLY A 499 3.58 1.37 3.94
N VAL A 500 3.17 2.08 4.98
CA VAL A 500 2.30 3.26 5.00
C VAL A 500 2.99 4.38 5.79
N LEU A 501 2.48 5.61 5.66
CA LEU A 501 2.97 6.80 6.38
C LEU A 501 4.43 7.20 6.10
N ASP A 502 5.02 6.72 5.02
CA ASP A 502 6.36 7.11 4.57
C ASP A 502 6.27 7.77 3.18
N GLU A 503 6.48 9.08 3.11
CA GLU A 503 6.48 9.81 1.83
C GLU A 503 7.61 9.41 0.90
N SER A 504 8.73 8.93 1.44
CA SER A 504 9.86 8.45 0.61
C SER A 504 9.47 7.21 -0.21
N THR A 505 8.46 6.46 0.23
CA THR A 505 7.87 5.33 -0.48
C THR A 505 6.66 5.72 -1.34
N SER A 506 6.31 7.01 -1.47
CA SER A 506 5.19 7.48 -2.30
C SER A 506 5.65 7.93 -3.70
N VAL A 507 4.92 7.57 -4.75
CA VAL A 507 5.26 7.92 -6.15
C VAL A 507 4.38 9.07 -6.61
N ASP A 508 4.95 10.21 -6.99
CA ASP A 508 4.24 11.39 -7.51
C ASP A 508 4.39 11.57 -9.02
N ALA A 509 5.46 11.03 -9.59
CA ALA A 509 5.65 10.98 -11.03
C ALA A 509 5.88 9.56 -11.54
N VAL A 510 5.32 9.25 -12.70
CA VAL A 510 5.59 8.00 -13.41
C VAL A 510 6.19 8.33 -14.77
N GLY A 511 7.43 7.90 -14.95
CA GLY A 511 8.17 7.98 -16.19
C GLY A 511 8.10 6.67 -16.96
N PHE A 512 8.09 6.76 -18.29
CA PHE A 512 8.04 5.61 -19.17
C PHE A 512 9.15 5.68 -20.22
N ASP A 513 9.75 4.55 -20.55
CA ASP A 513 10.27 4.35 -21.89
C ASP A 513 9.12 4.27 -22.90
N LEU A 514 9.41 4.59 -24.16
CA LEU A 514 8.44 4.53 -25.24
C LEU A 514 8.46 3.17 -25.96
N ASP A 515 9.61 2.77 -26.49
CA ASP A 515 9.76 1.71 -27.48
C ASP A 515 10.00 0.37 -26.77
N GLY A 516 9.01 -0.53 -26.79
CA GLY A 516 9.03 -1.79 -26.03
C GLY A 516 8.20 -1.72 -24.73
N THR A 517 7.82 -0.51 -24.32
CA THR A 517 7.02 -0.28 -23.10
C THR A 517 5.63 0.28 -23.39
N LEU A 518 5.51 1.48 -23.95
CA LEU A 518 4.21 2.10 -24.29
C LEU A 518 3.74 1.76 -25.71
N GLN A 519 4.67 1.41 -26.59
CA GLN A 519 4.39 0.97 -27.95
C GLN A 519 5.32 -0.19 -28.34
N PHE A 520 4.88 -0.98 -29.31
CA PHE A 520 5.70 -2.00 -29.94
C PHE A 520 5.79 -1.72 -31.44
N GLY A 521 6.99 -1.91 -32.00
CA GLY A 521 7.19 -1.98 -33.44
C GLY A 521 7.09 -3.42 -33.92
N ASP A 522 6.45 -3.67 -35.07
CA ASP A 522 6.56 -4.94 -35.75
C ASP A 522 8.04 -5.22 -36.13
N LYS A 523 8.50 -6.47 -36.03
CA LYS A 523 9.88 -6.90 -36.36
C LYS A 523 10.27 -6.54 -37.80
N ASP A 524 9.28 -6.35 -38.67
CA ASP A 524 9.48 -5.98 -40.07
C ASP A 524 9.63 -4.47 -40.31
N GLU A 525 9.44 -3.59 -39.32
CA GLU A 525 9.60 -2.13 -39.50
C GLU A 525 11.04 -1.75 -39.80
N LEU A 526 11.98 -2.19 -38.95
CA LEU A 526 13.40 -1.89 -39.11
C LEU A 526 13.93 -2.45 -40.44
N SER A 527 13.55 -3.69 -40.76
CA SER A 527 13.89 -4.33 -42.03
C SER A 527 13.31 -3.58 -43.22
N ALA A 528 12.04 -3.17 -43.18
CA ALA A 528 11.43 -2.41 -44.28
C ALA A 528 12.06 -1.01 -44.44
N ARG A 529 12.42 -0.36 -43.33
CA ARG A 529 13.10 0.94 -43.31
C ARG A 529 14.50 0.85 -43.89
N LEU A 530 15.30 -0.12 -43.43
CA LEU A 530 16.64 -0.36 -43.95
C LEU A 530 16.59 -0.76 -45.43
N ALA A 531 15.60 -1.57 -45.84
CA ALA A 531 15.39 -1.91 -47.25
C ALA A 531 15.09 -0.67 -48.10
N ALA A 532 14.23 0.24 -47.63
CA ALA A 532 13.92 1.48 -48.33
C ALA A 532 15.14 2.44 -48.43
N ILE A 533 16.01 2.46 -47.41
CA ILE A 533 17.27 3.22 -47.45
C ILE A 533 18.21 2.60 -48.50
N THR A 534 18.38 1.28 -48.45
CA THR A 534 19.19 0.50 -49.39
C THR A 534 18.72 0.69 -50.82
N GLU A 535 17.42 0.61 -51.08
CA GLU A 535 16.84 0.84 -52.41
C GLU A 535 16.99 2.31 -52.85
N GLY A 536 16.68 3.25 -51.97
CA GLY A 536 16.71 4.69 -52.28
C GLY A 536 18.12 5.21 -52.61
N LEU A 537 19.16 4.64 -51.97
CA LEU A 537 20.55 4.96 -52.26
C LEU A 537 21.21 3.99 -53.25
N ARG A 538 20.49 2.94 -53.67
CA ARG A 538 21.01 1.85 -54.52
C ARG A 538 22.26 1.22 -53.92
N LEU A 539 22.20 0.88 -52.63
CA LEU A 539 23.32 0.25 -51.96
C LEU A 539 23.50 -1.18 -52.44
N ASP A 540 24.70 -1.51 -52.89
CA ASP A 540 25.15 -2.86 -53.20
C ASP A 540 25.37 -3.70 -51.92
N LEU A 541 24.28 -4.06 -51.24
CA LEU A 541 24.30 -4.94 -50.06
C LEU A 541 23.68 -6.30 -50.42
N THR A 542 24.37 -7.39 -50.07
CA THR A 542 23.78 -8.74 -50.19
C THR A 542 22.78 -9.00 -49.06
N ASP A 543 21.95 -10.04 -49.18
CA ASP A 543 21.05 -10.44 -48.09
C ASP A 543 21.80 -10.76 -46.79
N GLU A 544 23.02 -11.29 -46.89
CA GLU A 544 23.89 -11.57 -45.73
C GLU A 544 24.43 -10.28 -45.09
N ASP A 545 24.80 -9.29 -45.90
CA ASP A 545 25.18 -7.96 -45.43
C ASP A 545 24.01 -7.28 -44.72
N PHE A 546 22.83 -7.38 -45.32
CA PHE A 546 21.61 -6.82 -44.76
C PHE A 546 21.27 -7.44 -43.40
N ALA A 547 21.40 -8.77 -43.27
CA ALA A 547 21.21 -9.47 -42.00
C ALA A 547 22.22 -8.99 -40.92
N LYS A 548 23.48 -8.73 -41.29
CA LYS A 548 24.49 -8.17 -40.37
C LYS A 548 24.14 -6.76 -39.91
N VAL A 549 23.56 -5.93 -40.78
CA VAL A 549 23.08 -4.59 -40.41
C VAL A 549 21.87 -4.69 -39.48
N CYS A 550 20.87 -5.52 -39.80
CA CYS A 550 19.68 -5.71 -38.95
C CYS A 550 20.00 -6.32 -37.57
N ALA A 551 21.12 -7.03 -37.43
CA ALA A 551 21.56 -7.60 -36.15
C ALA A 551 22.12 -6.56 -35.17
N LEU A 552 22.43 -5.34 -35.62
CA LEU A 552 22.85 -4.25 -34.75
C LEU A 552 21.63 -3.63 -34.05
N SER A 553 21.82 -3.04 -32.87
CA SER A 553 20.73 -2.42 -32.09
C SER A 553 20.62 -0.91 -32.28
N ARG A 554 21.63 -0.25 -32.88
CA ARG A 554 21.70 1.21 -32.98
C ARG A 554 21.85 1.67 -34.42
N PHE A 555 20.95 2.57 -34.86
CA PHE A 555 20.98 3.13 -36.21
C PHE A 555 22.32 3.80 -36.60
N PRO A 556 23.03 4.53 -35.71
CA PRO A 556 24.38 5.03 -36.05
C PRO A 556 25.37 3.93 -36.44
N ALA A 557 25.38 2.81 -35.71
CA ALA A 557 26.24 1.67 -36.02
C ALA A 557 25.80 0.95 -37.31
N MET A 558 24.49 0.81 -37.52
CA MET A 558 23.92 0.29 -38.77
C MET A 558 24.35 1.14 -39.96
N LYS A 559 24.21 2.47 -39.85
CA LYS A 559 24.60 3.44 -40.86
C LYS A 559 26.07 3.33 -41.23
N ASP A 560 26.95 3.31 -40.23
CA ASP A 560 28.40 3.22 -40.46
C ASP A 560 28.76 1.89 -41.14
N LEU A 561 28.10 0.79 -40.75
CA LEU A 561 28.28 -0.51 -41.39
C LEU A 561 27.75 -0.53 -42.83
N MET A 562 26.59 0.09 -43.10
CA MET A 562 26.03 0.21 -44.46
C MET A 562 26.96 0.98 -45.39
N VAL A 563 27.53 2.10 -44.92
CA VAL A 563 28.52 2.91 -45.68
C VAL A 563 29.75 2.06 -45.98
N LYS A 564 30.29 1.37 -44.97
CA LYS A 564 31.47 0.53 -45.10
C LYS A 564 31.25 -0.58 -46.14
N LEU A 565 30.20 -1.38 -45.95
CA LEU A 565 29.91 -2.54 -46.81
C LEU A 565 29.63 -2.14 -48.26
N HIS A 566 28.97 -1.00 -48.49
CA HIS A 566 28.75 -0.49 -49.84
C HIS A 566 30.05 -0.04 -50.52
N ASN A 567 30.83 0.78 -49.83
CA ASN A 567 32.02 1.40 -50.42
C ASN A 567 33.14 0.38 -50.68
N GLU A 568 33.24 -0.69 -49.88
CA GLU A 568 34.21 -1.78 -50.09
C GLU A 568 33.99 -2.54 -51.41
N LYS A 569 32.77 -2.49 -51.98
CA LYS A 569 32.43 -3.19 -53.23
C LYS A 569 32.68 -2.38 -54.50
N GLY A 570 33.20 -1.16 -54.40
CA GLY A 570 33.64 -0.37 -55.55
C GLY A 570 32.52 0.31 -56.35
N GLY A 571 31.32 0.46 -55.75
CA GLY A 571 30.22 1.25 -56.29
C GLY A 571 30.45 2.77 -56.22
N LYS A 572 29.41 3.56 -56.55
CA LYS A 572 29.46 5.02 -56.37
C LYS A 572 29.58 5.31 -54.86
N PRO A 573 30.65 5.98 -54.39
CA PRO A 573 30.87 6.15 -52.97
C PRO A 573 29.73 6.92 -52.32
N ILE A 574 29.27 6.41 -51.18
CA ILE A 574 28.33 7.08 -50.29
C ILE A 574 29.04 7.47 -48.99
N ASP A 575 28.46 8.42 -48.27
CA ASP A 575 28.90 8.77 -46.92
C ASP A 575 27.75 8.63 -45.91
N ALA A 576 28.08 8.77 -44.63
CA ALA A 576 27.10 8.70 -43.56
C ALA A 576 26.03 9.81 -43.66
N ALA A 577 26.34 10.95 -44.27
CA ALA A 577 25.38 12.04 -44.44
C ALA A 577 24.31 11.67 -45.49
N MET A 578 24.69 10.97 -46.55
CA MET A 578 23.78 10.45 -47.57
C MET A 578 22.83 9.40 -46.98
N VAL A 579 23.34 8.46 -46.18
CA VAL A 579 22.52 7.46 -45.47
C VAL A 579 21.57 8.11 -44.47
N GLN A 580 22.06 9.13 -43.74
CA GLN A 580 21.21 9.90 -42.82
C GLN A 580 20.11 10.67 -43.58
N ALA A 581 20.44 11.36 -44.67
CA ALA A 581 19.47 12.11 -45.48
C ALA A 581 18.41 11.19 -46.10
N MET A 582 18.80 10.00 -46.57
CA MET A 582 17.85 9.01 -47.06
C MET A 582 16.96 8.48 -45.94
N ASN A 583 17.54 8.15 -44.79
CA ASN A 583 16.80 7.74 -43.60
C ASN A 583 15.76 8.80 -43.18
N ASP A 584 16.13 10.07 -43.20
CA ASP A 584 15.23 11.17 -42.89
C ASP A 584 14.10 11.28 -43.94
N SER A 585 14.40 11.00 -45.22
CA SER A 585 13.40 11.00 -46.30
C SER A 585 12.39 9.84 -46.26
N VAL A 586 12.76 8.72 -45.64
CA VAL A 586 11.87 7.56 -45.44
C VAL A 586 11.25 7.53 -44.05
N THR A 587 11.69 8.41 -43.14
CA THR A 587 11.13 8.55 -41.80
C THR A 587 9.65 8.91 -41.90
N GLY A 588 8.80 8.17 -41.19
CA GLY A 588 7.35 8.35 -41.25
C GLY A 588 6.62 7.42 -42.22
N LYS A 589 7.31 6.74 -43.16
CA LYS A 589 6.68 5.81 -44.11
C LYS A 589 6.22 4.50 -43.47
N PHE A 590 6.78 4.15 -42.32
CA PHE A 590 6.53 2.90 -41.63
C PHE A 590 5.87 3.09 -40.26
N ASP A 591 5.42 4.31 -39.95
CA ASP A 591 4.81 4.64 -38.66
C ASP A 591 3.51 3.85 -38.41
N ASN A 592 2.83 3.39 -39.47
CA ASN A 592 1.67 2.50 -39.40
C ASN A 592 1.98 1.09 -38.89
N ARG A 593 3.26 0.73 -38.70
CA ARG A 593 3.72 -0.56 -38.17
C ARG A 593 3.98 -0.54 -36.66
N PHE A 594 3.76 0.59 -35.99
CA PHE A 594 3.78 0.69 -34.54
C PHE A 594 2.37 0.55 -33.98
N TYR A 595 2.22 -0.23 -32.92
CA TYR A 595 0.97 -0.41 -32.20
C TYR A 595 1.13 -0.07 -30.73
N THR A 596 0.08 0.50 -30.15
CA THR A 596 0.02 0.82 -28.73
C THR A 596 0.15 -0.48 -27.92
N ALA A 597 1.00 -0.48 -26.90
CA ALA A 597 1.12 -1.62 -26.00
C ALA A 597 -0.23 -1.90 -25.29
N PRO A 598 -0.55 -3.18 -25.00
CA PRO A 598 -1.74 -3.52 -24.23
C PRO A 598 -1.82 -2.69 -22.94
N HIS A 599 -3.02 -2.18 -22.66
CA HIS A 599 -3.32 -1.36 -21.48
C HIS A 599 -2.57 -0.02 -21.35
N ALA A 600 -1.69 0.38 -22.29
CA ALA A 600 -0.89 1.60 -22.14
C ALA A 600 -1.74 2.88 -21.98
N ILE A 601 -2.74 3.09 -22.86
CA ILE A 601 -3.60 4.27 -22.80
C ILE A 601 -4.47 4.28 -21.54
N GLU A 602 -5.02 3.12 -21.16
CA GLU A 602 -5.82 3.00 -19.94
C GLU A 602 -4.99 3.30 -18.69
N THR A 603 -3.75 2.80 -18.66
CA THR A 603 -2.79 3.01 -17.58
C THR A 603 -2.43 4.48 -17.44
N LEU A 604 -1.99 5.12 -18.53
CA LEU A 604 -1.66 6.55 -18.53
C LEU A 604 -2.84 7.41 -18.09
N ARG A 605 -4.06 7.10 -18.55
CA ARG A 605 -5.27 7.81 -18.12
C ARG A 605 -5.53 7.66 -16.62
N LYS A 606 -5.47 6.44 -16.07
CA LYS A 606 -5.69 6.17 -14.64
C LYS A 606 -4.65 6.85 -13.76
N LEU A 607 -3.38 6.85 -14.16
CA LEU A 607 -2.32 7.53 -13.41
C LEU A 607 -2.50 9.06 -13.43
N ARG A 608 -2.94 9.61 -14.56
CA ARG A 608 -3.27 11.04 -14.65
C ARG A 608 -4.48 11.39 -13.77
N GLU A 609 -5.51 10.55 -13.79
CA GLU A 609 -6.71 10.69 -12.95
C GLU A 609 -6.37 10.57 -11.44
N SER A 610 -5.32 9.83 -11.07
CA SER A 610 -4.81 9.77 -9.69
C SER A 610 -3.86 10.91 -9.31
N GLY A 611 -3.68 11.90 -10.19
CA GLY A 611 -2.90 13.11 -9.93
C GLY A 611 -1.39 12.93 -10.07
N LYS A 612 -0.91 11.88 -10.75
CA LYS A 612 0.52 11.67 -11.00
C LYS A 612 0.99 12.52 -12.18
N GLY A 613 2.18 13.09 -12.05
CA GLY A 613 2.89 13.71 -13.18
C GLY A 613 3.44 12.63 -14.12
N LEU A 614 3.16 12.72 -15.41
CA LEU A 614 3.56 11.70 -16.38
C LEU A 614 4.64 12.23 -17.30
N TYR A 615 5.73 11.46 -17.46
CA TYR A 615 6.76 11.79 -18.45
C TYR A 615 7.20 10.59 -19.28
N ILE A 616 7.74 10.88 -20.47
CA ILE A 616 8.41 9.88 -21.31
C ILE A 616 9.88 10.25 -21.44
N ALA A 617 10.76 9.26 -21.26
CA ALA A 617 12.20 9.37 -21.50
C ALA A 617 12.65 8.30 -22.49
N THR A 618 12.83 8.72 -23.75
CA THR A 618 13.12 7.84 -24.89
C THR A 618 14.41 8.25 -25.60
N GLN A 619 15.08 7.28 -26.21
CA GLN A 619 16.22 7.53 -27.09
C GLN A 619 15.80 7.94 -28.53
N ARG A 620 14.50 7.96 -28.83
CA ARG A 620 13.96 8.27 -30.17
C ARG A 620 14.16 9.74 -30.56
N GLY A 621 14.45 9.98 -31.85
CA GLY A 621 14.73 11.31 -32.40
C GLY A 621 13.49 12.19 -32.67
N THR A 622 13.72 13.49 -32.90
CA THR A 622 12.72 14.57 -32.97
C THR A 622 11.75 14.52 -34.16
N ASN A 623 12.11 13.86 -35.27
CA ASN A 623 11.26 13.85 -36.47
C ASN A 623 10.11 12.83 -36.41
N SER A 624 10.29 11.72 -35.69
CA SER A 624 9.26 10.68 -35.52
C SER A 624 8.49 10.84 -34.21
N LEU A 625 9.15 11.28 -33.14
CA LEU A 625 8.55 11.32 -31.80
C LEU A 625 7.23 12.13 -31.71
N PRO A 626 7.12 13.39 -32.21
CA PRO A 626 5.86 14.12 -32.15
C PRO A 626 4.73 13.48 -32.96
N ARG A 627 5.07 12.72 -34.00
CA ARG A 627 4.08 12.03 -34.84
C ARG A 627 3.54 10.79 -34.14
N VAL A 628 4.45 9.98 -33.60
CA VAL A 628 4.16 8.80 -32.80
C VAL A 628 3.28 9.16 -31.60
N MET A 629 3.66 10.20 -30.85
CA MET A 629 2.87 10.68 -29.70
C MET A 629 1.43 11.01 -30.08
N ARG A 630 1.21 11.70 -31.21
CA ARG A 630 -0.13 12.02 -31.73
C ARG A 630 -0.88 10.81 -32.26
N GLN A 631 -0.19 9.91 -32.95
CA GLN A 631 -0.77 8.71 -33.55
C GLN A 631 -1.37 7.80 -32.47
N HIS A 632 -0.65 7.60 -31.37
CA HIS A 632 -1.09 6.76 -30.27
C HIS A 632 -1.94 7.52 -29.24
N GLY A 633 -1.97 8.86 -29.30
CA GLY A 633 -2.74 9.71 -28.38
C GLY A 633 -2.06 9.96 -27.03
N PHE A 634 -0.75 9.70 -26.93
CA PHE A 634 0.03 9.95 -25.72
C PHE A 634 0.25 11.43 -25.44
N ASP A 635 0.23 12.28 -26.48
CA ASP A 635 0.41 13.74 -26.39
C ASP A 635 -0.62 14.43 -25.49
N LYS A 636 -1.79 13.81 -25.30
CA LYS A 636 -2.86 14.31 -24.43
C LYS A 636 -2.78 13.80 -22.99
N LEU A 637 -1.94 12.80 -22.75
CA LEU A 637 -1.88 12.07 -21.48
C LEU A 637 -0.58 12.29 -20.73
N VAL A 638 0.52 12.58 -21.45
CA VAL A 638 1.86 12.77 -20.89
C VAL A 638 2.17 14.26 -20.78
N ASP A 639 2.73 14.68 -19.65
CA ASP A 639 3.01 16.09 -19.35
C ASP A 639 4.38 16.54 -19.87
N VAL A 640 5.38 15.66 -19.83
CA VAL A 640 6.75 15.94 -20.28
C VAL A 640 7.28 14.84 -21.19
N VAL A 641 7.94 15.22 -22.28
CA VAL A 641 8.65 14.27 -23.15
C VAL A 641 10.11 14.69 -23.28
N VAL A 642 11.02 13.73 -23.12
CA VAL A 642 12.47 13.86 -23.30
C VAL A 642 12.90 12.85 -24.35
N GLY A 643 13.31 13.35 -25.52
CA GLY A 643 13.79 12.54 -26.64
C GLY A 643 15.31 12.50 -26.76
N GLY A 644 15.81 11.75 -27.74
CA GLY A 644 17.25 11.54 -27.94
C GLY A 644 18.07 12.79 -28.27
N TYR A 645 17.44 13.89 -28.69
CA TYR A 645 18.11 15.18 -28.94
C TYR A 645 18.10 16.11 -27.72
N ASP A 646 17.30 15.82 -26.69
CA ASP A 646 17.30 16.57 -25.43
C ASP A 646 18.49 16.20 -24.55
N ILE A 647 19.22 15.12 -24.88
CA ILE A 647 20.21 14.48 -24.03
C ILE A 647 21.56 14.35 -24.72
N LYS A 648 22.64 14.45 -23.93
CA LYS A 648 24.01 14.15 -24.39
C LYS A 648 24.37 12.69 -24.14
N ARG A 649 23.89 12.12 -23.04
CA ARG A 649 24.16 10.73 -22.64
C ARG A 649 22.86 9.92 -22.66
N PRO A 650 22.71 8.94 -23.56
CA PRO A 650 21.54 8.05 -23.58
C PRO A 650 21.54 7.09 -22.38
N LYS A 651 20.40 6.45 -22.13
CA LYS A 651 20.29 5.33 -21.18
C LYS A 651 21.36 4.27 -21.54
N PRO A 652 22.03 3.64 -20.56
CA PRO A 652 21.74 3.60 -19.13
C PRO A 652 22.08 4.83 -18.29
N HIS A 653 22.59 5.91 -18.88
CA HIS A 653 22.82 7.15 -18.12
C HIS A 653 21.49 7.79 -17.70
N PRO A 654 21.35 8.30 -16.45
CA PRO A 654 20.09 8.85 -15.91
C PRO A 654 19.64 10.20 -16.50
N GLU A 655 20.37 10.75 -17.49
CA GLU A 655 20.21 12.15 -17.93
C GLU A 655 18.80 12.45 -18.45
N SER A 656 18.23 11.52 -19.23
CA SER A 656 16.87 11.68 -19.77
C SER A 656 15.80 11.72 -18.68
N LEU A 657 15.92 10.89 -17.63
CA LEU A 657 14.99 10.85 -16.51
C LEU A 657 15.12 12.11 -15.66
N LEU A 658 16.34 12.53 -15.33
CA LEU A 658 16.61 13.72 -14.53
C LEU A 658 16.07 14.99 -15.20
N ILE A 659 16.18 15.11 -16.53
CA ILE A 659 15.57 16.22 -17.28
C ILE A 659 14.04 16.15 -17.22
N GLY A 660 13.45 14.95 -17.38
CA GLY A 660 12.01 14.76 -17.33
C GLY A 660 11.43 15.16 -15.97
N LEU A 661 12.05 14.67 -14.91
CA LEU A 661 11.71 14.96 -13.51
C LEU A 661 11.92 16.42 -13.15
N GLY A 662 13.03 17.02 -13.59
CA GLY A 662 13.30 18.45 -13.40
C GLY A 662 12.25 19.34 -14.09
N ARG A 663 11.76 18.96 -15.27
CA ARG A 663 10.66 19.67 -15.96
C ARG A 663 9.30 19.48 -15.27
N LEU A 664 9.08 18.36 -14.59
CA LEU A 664 7.89 18.11 -13.77
C LEU A 664 7.94 18.76 -12.39
N GLY A 665 9.14 19.13 -11.90
CA GLY A 665 9.33 19.61 -10.54
C GLY A 665 9.18 18.50 -9.49
N VAL A 666 9.48 17.25 -9.83
CA VAL A 666 9.36 16.08 -8.95
C VAL A 666 10.74 15.49 -8.67
N ASN A 667 11.03 15.19 -7.40
CA ASN A 667 12.27 14.52 -7.00
C ASN A 667 12.31 13.06 -7.46
N ALA A 668 13.50 12.55 -7.80
CA ALA A 668 13.64 11.21 -8.37
C ALA A 668 13.18 10.10 -7.42
N ASN A 669 13.46 10.19 -6.11
CA ASN A 669 12.99 9.24 -5.09
C ASN A 669 11.47 9.16 -4.97
N ARG A 670 10.76 10.22 -5.37
CA ARG A 670 9.30 10.31 -5.47
C ARG A 670 8.79 9.94 -6.86
N SER A 671 9.59 9.24 -7.67
CA SER A 671 9.21 8.84 -9.02
C SER A 671 9.43 7.35 -9.28
N LEU A 672 8.66 6.83 -10.24
CA LEU A 672 8.75 5.48 -10.74
C LEU A 672 9.10 5.54 -12.23
N PHE A 673 10.13 4.83 -12.68
CA PHE A 673 10.50 4.71 -14.09
C PHE A 673 10.18 3.31 -14.61
N VAL A 674 9.45 3.23 -15.72
CA VAL A 674 8.91 1.98 -16.28
C VAL A 674 9.57 1.73 -17.63
N GLY A 675 10.16 0.56 -17.82
CA GLY A 675 10.84 0.17 -19.06
C GLY A 675 10.92 -1.33 -19.28
N ASP A 676 11.29 -1.75 -20.48
CA ASP A 676 11.38 -3.14 -20.91
C ASP A 676 12.83 -3.63 -21.08
N THR A 677 13.83 -2.80 -20.77
CA THR A 677 15.24 -3.20 -20.86
C THR A 677 15.95 -3.05 -19.51
N LEU A 678 16.41 -4.17 -18.93
CA LEU A 678 17.13 -4.18 -17.65
C LEU A 678 18.42 -3.35 -17.69
N HIS A 679 19.23 -3.50 -18.73
CA HIS A 679 20.52 -2.82 -18.82
C HIS A 679 20.46 -1.36 -19.26
N GLU A 680 19.29 -0.86 -19.64
CA GLU A 680 19.09 0.54 -20.03
C GLU A 680 18.15 1.25 -19.06
N ASP A 681 16.90 0.80 -18.96
CA ASP A 681 15.85 1.48 -18.20
C ASP A 681 16.04 1.33 -16.70
N VAL A 682 16.26 0.10 -16.25
CA VAL A 682 16.42 -0.18 -14.82
C VAL A 682 17.72 0.43 -14.32
N VAL A 683 18.82 0.32 -15.07
CA VAL A 683 20.08 0.98 -14.71
C VAL A 683 19.93 2.50 -14.67
N ALA A 684 19.27 3.11 -15.66
CA ALA A 684 19.05 4.56 -15.67
C ALA A 684 18.17 5.04 -14.52
N GLY A 685 17.07 4.34 -14.24
CA GLY A 685 16.19 4.67 -13.13
C GLY A 685 16.88 4.55 -11.77
N ASN A 686 17.58 3.44 -11.54
CA ASN A 686 18.36 3.23 -10.32
C ASN A 686 19.44 4.31 -10.16
N ALA A 687 20.14 4.66 -11.24
CA ALA A 687 21.16 5.71 -11.22
C ALA A 687 20.60 7.13 -11.01
N SER A 688 19.33 7.39 -11.37
CA SER A 688 18.66 8.65 -11.05
C SER A 688 18.16 8.73 -9.61
N GLY A 689 18.09 7.61 -8.89
CA GLY A 689 17.43 7.50 -7.58
C GLY A 689 15.92 7.29 -7.65
N ALA A 690 15.39 6.94 -8.83
CA ALA A 690 13.98 6.59 -9.02
C ALA A 690 13.74 5.11 -8.74
N ARG A 691 12.53 4.77 -8.32
CA ARG A 691 12.09 3.37 -8.29
C ARG A 691 11.89 2.88 -9.71
N THR A 692 12.11 1.60 -9.96
CA THR A 692 12.14 1.04 -11.31
C THR A 692 11.16 -0.12 -11.48
N VAL A 693 10.45 -0.12 -12.60
CA VAL A 693 9.61 -1.23 -13.03
C VAL A 693 10.21 -1.78 -14.31
N TYR A 694 10.54 -3.06 -14.29
CA TYR A 694 10.81 -3.82 -15.49
C TYR A 694 9.51 -4.48 -15.97
N VAL A 695 9.11 -4.19 -17.21
CA VAL A 695 7.95 -4.79 -17.86
C VAL A 695 8.42 -5.82 -18.88
N GLY A 696 8.14 -7.09 -18.63
CA GLY A 696 8.54 -8.18 -19.51
C GLY A 696 8.10 -9.55 -18.98
N GLU A 697 8.02 -10.55 -19.87
CA GLU A 697 7.54 -11.88 -19.48
C GLU A 697 8.53 -12.65 -18.59
N ASN A 698 9.83 -12.47 -18.82
CA ASN A 698 10.88 -13.21 -18.11
C ASN A 698 11.34 -12.44 -16.88
N ALA A 699 11.41 -13.09 -15.72
CA ALA A 699 11.94 -12.47 -14.51
C ALA A 699 13.46 -12.20 -14.61
N PRO A 700 13.98 -11.13 -13.98
CA PRO A 700 15.42 -10.88 -13.88
C PRO A 700 16.12 -12.03 -13.16
N THR A 701 17.33 -12.37 -13.59
CA THR A 701 18.21 -13.30 -12.89
C THR A 701 19.04 -12.56 -11.83
N ALA A 702 19.74 -13.31 -10.97
CA ALA A 702 20.61 -12.72 -9.95
C ALA A 702 21.81 -11.93 -10.50
N LEU A 703 22.16 -12.12 -11.79
CA LEU A 703 23.27 -11.41 -12.45
C LEU A 703 22.81 -10.12 -13.13
N ASP A 704 21.50 -9.91 -13.25
CA ASP A 704 20.94 -8.76 -13.94
C ASP A 704 20.82 -7.54 -13.00
N PRO A 705 20.76 -6.31 -13.56
CA PRO A 705 20.32 -5.14 -12.81
C PRO A 705 18.96 -5.36 -12.17
N GLN A 706 18.85 -5.14 -10.87
CA GLN A 706 17.63 -5.44 -10.12
C GLN A 706 16.64 -4.26 -10.18
N PRO A 707 15.42 -4.46 -10.72
CA PRO A 707 14.36 -3.46 -10.65
C PRO A 707 13.69 -3.45 -9.26
N THR A 708 13.01 -2.36 -8.91
CA THR A 708 12.13 -2.35 -7.73
C THR A 708 10.94 -3.30 -7.89
N TYR A 709 10.36 -3.35 -9.10
CA TYR A 709 9.24 -4.23 -9.44
C TYR A 709 9.48 -4.91 -10.79
N HIS A 710 8.99 -6.14 -10.92
CA HIS A 710 8.90 -6.84 -12.20
C HIS A 710 7.44 -7.18 -12.47
N TRP A 711 6.92 -6.71 -13.60
CA TRP A 711 5.55 -6.96 -14.03
C TRP A 711 5.50 -7.51 -15.46
N PRO A 712 4.53 -8.38 -15.78
CA PRO A 712 4.37 -8.90 -17.13
C PRO A 712 3.80 -7.87 -18.11
N ASP A 713 3.08 -6.85 -17.60
CA ASP A 713 2.39 -5.84 -18.40
C ASP A 713 2.14 -4.55 -17.60
N LEU A 714 1.60 -3.53 -18.28
CA LEU A 714 1.27 -2.22 -17.70
C LEU A 714 -0.03 -2.22 -16.86
N GLU A 715 -0.85 -3.27 -16.91
CA GLU A 715 -2.11 -3.30 -16.17
C GLU A 715 -1.87 -3.23 -14.66
N GLN A 716 -0.81 -3.89 -14.17
CA GLN A 716 -0.43 -3.85 -12.77
C GLN A 716 -0.11 -2.41 -12.32
N LEU A 717 0.63 -1.65 -13.13
CA LEU A 717 0.95 -0.25 -12.82
C LEU A 717 -0.33 0.58 -12.59
N ALA A 718 -1.33 0.41 -13.45
CA ALA A 718 -2.61 1.10 -13.33
C ALA A 718 -3.37 0.72 -12.05
N ARG A 719 -3.32 -0.55 -11.65
CA ARG A 719 -3.98 -1.03 -10.42
C ARG A 719 -3.30 -0.50 -9.16
N TYR A 720 -1.97 -0.45 -9.17
CA TYR A 720 -1.17 -0.06 -8.00
C TYR A 720 -1.08 1.45 -7.79
N TYR A 721 -0.98 2.24 -8.87
CA TYR A 721 -0.74 3.68 -8.78
C TYR A 721 -1.85 4.55 -9.42
N GLY A 722 -2.82 3.94 -10.09
CA GLY A 722 -3.93 4.62 -10.78
C GLY A 722 -5.23 4.73 -9.96
N ARG A 723 -5.18 4.54 -8.64
CA ARG A 723 -6.34 4.72 -7.75
C ARG A 723 -6.53 6.21 -7.46
N GLY A 724 -7.64 6.79 -7.91
CA GLY A 724 -7.93 8.21 -7.71
C GLY A 724 -8.12 8.57 -6.23
N LYS A 725 -7.82 9.82 -5.87
CA LYS A 725 -8.44 10.46 -4.70
C LYS A 725 -9.95 10.42 -4.97
N ARG A 726 -10.71 9.58 -4.26
CA ARG A 726 -12.18 9.66 -4.32
C ARG A 726 -12.53 11.07 -3.81
N GLY A 727 -13.11 11.87 -4.70
CA GLY A 727 -13.59 13.21 -4.38
C GLY A 727 -14.77 13.21 -3.42
#